data_AF-A0A200R5M1-F1
#
_entry.id   AF-A0A200R5M1-F1
#
_cell.length_a   1.000
_cell.length_b   1.000
_cell.length_c   1.000
_cell.angle_alpha   90.00
_cell.angle_beta   90.00
_cell.angle_gamma   90.00
#
_symmetry.space_group_name_H-M   'P 1'
#
loop_
_entity.id
_entity.type
_entity.pdbx_description
1 polymer ?
#
loop_
_entity_poly.entity_id
_entity_poly.type
_entity_poly.pdbx_seq_one_letter_code
_entity_poly.pdbx_strand_id
1 'polypeptide(L)'
;MTDQTPSIPNRLQTIPQIFPSLSQPNPNLNPSPPISIANPNPIYVSNPNWVANQNPSPIPNPNSIITPNPSIVPNPNLFANSNSNLNPPLSLPFPRKRRRGRAPRKTPSLPINSQVFLPPHLSNGNFNGNKELVPSSSSSSSPFIKSNVENSSSLQPTTASSTSDISEEIIFINKEATAEALIALSSGFPADSLTEEEIEAGVVSVVGGIEQVNYTLIRNHILTKWRENVSNWLTKESLAGSIPPHGSTLLNLAYNFLVSHGYVNFGVAPAIKEKIQVEATKQNVIIIGAGLAGLAAARQLMTFGFKVVILEGRKRAGGRVYTKKMEGSNKTAAADLGGSVLTGTLGNPLGIIARQLSCSLHKVRDKCPLYSPDGKPVDPDMDSKVENAFNRLLDKASRLRQLMGEVSVDVSLGSALETFREVYGDAVNAEEMNLFNWHLANLEYANAGLLSKLSLAFWDQDDPYDMGGDHCFLPGGNGRLVQALTENLPILYEKTVHTIRYGNDGVQVIAGSQVFEGDMALCTVPLGVLKSGSIKFIPELPQRKLDGIKRLGFGLLNKVAMLFPHVFWGTELDTFGHLSDETSRRGEFFLFYSYATVAGGPILIALVAGEAAHKFENMPPTDAVTRVIQILKGIYEPQGIEVPEPIQTVCTRWGSDPFSLGSYSNVAVGASGDDYDILAENAGDGRLFFAGEATTRRYPATMHGAFLSGLREAANMAHHANARALRIKVERSPSKNSQSCAALLADLFREPDLEFGSFSVILARKSSDPKSTAILRVTFSGPRKKSNEGSKPDQQHSNKLLFQQLQSHYNQQQQLHVYTLLSRQHALELSEVRGGDEMRLHYLSEKLGMKLVGRRGLGSAADSVIASIKAERGIRRSTSTFLALKSGTIKQTAAAISKQTIVRRAKAVSNGSNSTPRLGSSASPSALHPAPAAPPSAPRPTTAALSPAPRPTTAALSPAPRPTTATLSPAPRPTSATPPPAPHPAFATPPTSASHPSAAPPPAFATLPASASPPSAPPPASAAPPS
;
A
#
# COMPACT_ATOMS: atom_id res chain seq x y z
N MET A 1 52.11 -34.81 -8.25
CA MET A 1 51.37 -34.22 -7.12
C MET A 1 50.04 -34.97 -7.07
N THR A 2 49.86 -36.00 -6.25
CA THR A 2 49.79 -36.02 -4.77
C THR A 2 48.59 -35.21 -4.26
N ASP A 3 47.41 -35.73 -3.90
CA ASP A 3 46.96 -36.98 -3.22
C ASP A 3 46.62 -36.76 -1.73
N GLN A 4 45.70 -37.60 -1.22
CA GLN A 4 45.33 -37.90 0.18
C GLN A 4 44.24 -37.07 0.90
N THR A 5 43.40 -37.83 1.61
CA THR A 5 42.45 -37.42 2.66
C THR A 5 43.18 -37.34 4.03
N PRO A 6 42.50 -37.03 5.16
CA PRO A 6 42.16 -38.17 6.04
C PRO A 6 40.95 -38.02 7.01
N SER A 7 40.39 -39.18 7.37
CA SER A 7 39.85 -39.64 8.69
C SER A 7 38.94 -38.81 9.61
N ILE A 8 37.88 -39.49 10.07
CA ILE A 8 37.02 -39.22 11.24
C ILE A 8 37.74 -39.59 12.58
N PRO A 9 37.36 -38.98 13.72
CA PRO A 9 37.37 -39.68 15.01
C PRO A 9 36.01 -39.66 15.74
N ASN A 10 35.59 -40.83 16.25
CA ASN A 10 34.41 -41.00 17.13
C ASN A 10 34.75 -40.77 18.62
N ARG A 11 33.79 -40.32 19.43
CA ARG A 11 33.63 -40.78 20.83
C ARG A 11 32.18 -40.65 21.34
N LEU A 12 31.88 -41.41 22.39
CA LEU A 12 30.54 -41.77 22.89
C LEU A 12 30.27 -41.22 24.30
N GLN A 13 29.06 -41.53 24.82
CA GLN A 13 28.53 -41.38 26.20
C GLN A 13 27.71 -40.07 26.43
N THR A 14 26.54 -40.07 27.09
CA THR A 14 25.84 -41.16 27.85
C THR A 14 24.29 -41.09 27.83
N ILE A 15 23.69 -42.24 28.17
CA ILE A 15 22.28 -42.65 28.39
C ILE A 15 21.67 -41.99 29.66
N PRO A 16 20.33 -41.84 29.89
CA PRO A 16 19.28 -42.85 29.62
C PRO A 16 17.88 -42.43 29.07
N GLN A 17 17.14 -43.45 28.61
CA GLN A 17 15.66 -43.51 28.57
C GLN A 17 15.12 -44.40 29.71
N ILE A 18 13.81 -44.33 29.98
CA ILE A 18 13.09 -45.28 30.85
C ILE A 18 11.88 -45.86 30.08
N PHE A 19 11.69 -47.18 30.17
CA PHE A 19 10.50 -47.93 29.74
C PHE A 19 9.82 -48.56 30.97
N PRO A 20 8.56 -49.01 30.82
CA PRO A 20 8.24 -50.38 31.21
C PRO A 20 7.67 -51.21 30.04
N SER A 21 7.58 -52.52 30.23
CA SER A 21 7.47 -53.54 29.17
C SER A 21 6.33 -54.55 29.39
N LEU A 22 6.25 -55.54 28.47
CA LEU A 22 5.52 -56.83 28.45
C LEU A 22 4.42 -56.90 27.36
N SER A 23 4.25 -58.00 26.61
CA SER A 23 5.03 -59.24 26.46
C SER A 23 4.73 -59.95 25.12
N GLN A 24 5.50 -60.98 24.77
CA GLN A 24 5.26 -61.88 23.62
C GLN A 24 5.51 -63.36 24.01
N PRO A 25 5.00 -64.33 23.23
CA PRO A 25 5.94 -65.26 22.58
C PRO A 25 5.53 -65.84 21.20
N ASN A 26 6.32 -65.51 20.16
CA ASN A 26 7.13 -66.44 19.33
C ASN A 26 6.46 -67.63 18.52
N PRO A 27 7.16 -68.41 17.65
CA PRO A 27 6.92 -68.31 16.20
C PRO A 27 6.81 -69.67 15.42
N ASN A 28 7.13 -69.64 14.10
CA ASN A 28 7.19 -70.72 13.07
C ASN A 28 5.91 -70.86 12.21
N LEU A 29 5.93 -71.16 10.89
CA LEU A 29 6.96 -71.69 9.95
C LEU A 29 6.92 -70.99 8.55
N ASN A 30 7.82 -71.39 7.65
CA ASN A 30 8.00 -71.00 6.23
C ASN A 30 8.49 -72.26 5.45
N PRO A 31 8.61 -72.35 4.09
CA PRO A 31 8.06 -71.55 2.97
C PRO A 31 7.54 -72.40 1.73
N SER A 32 7.19 -71.71 0.63
CA SER A 32 7.32 -72.12 -0.81
C SER A 32 6.19 -72.88 -1.60
N PRO A 33 6.13 -72.75 -2.96
CA PRO A 33 5.07 -73.26 -3.89
C PRO A 33 5.66 -74.22 -4.99
N PRO A 34 5.17 -74.36 -6.25
CA PRO A 34 3.85 -74.18 -6.92
C PRO A 34 3.37 -75.44 -7.72
N ILE A 35 2.28 -75.37 -8.52
CA ILE A 35 2.05 -76.12 -9.80
C ILE A 35 0.76 -75.62 -10.54
N SER A 36 0.52 -76.04 -11.79
CA SER A 36 -0.45 -75.47 -12.78
C SER A 36 -1.30 -76.56 -13.50
N ILE A 37 -2.09 -76.16 -14.54
CA ILE A 37 -2.84 -76.98 -15.53
C ILE A 37 -4.23 -77.48 -15.01
N ALA A 38 -5.38 -77.49 -15.74
CA ALA A 38 -5.71 -77.23 -17.15
C ALA A 38 -7.11 -76.58 -17.37
N ASN A 39 -7.43 -76.23 -18.62
CA ASN A 39 -8.77 -75.92 -19.17
C ASN A 39 -9.21 -77.09 -20.08
N PRO A 40 -10.51 -77.44 -20.27
CA PRO A 40 -11.22 -76.94 -21.48
C PRO A 40 -12.79 -76.87 -21.41
N ASN A 41 -13.37 -76.18 -22.41
CA ASN A 41 -14.78 -76.25 -22.87
C ASN A 41 -14.94 -77.39 -23.95
N PRO A 42 -16.04 -77.61 -24.73
CA PRO A 42 -17.28 -76.81 -24.95
C PRO A 42 -18.62 -77.59 -25.22
N ILE A 43 -19.65 -76.86 -25.71
CA ILE A 43 -20.85 -77.28 -26.51
C ILE A 43 -22.08 -77.89 -25.79
N TYR A 44 -23.25 -77.20 -25.86
CA TYR A 44 -24.42 -77.62 -26.66
C TYR A 44 -25.41 -76.47 -26.95
N VAL A 45 -26.35 -76.69 -27.88
CA VAL A 45 -27.17 -75.65 -28.56
C VAL A 45 -28.64 -76.09 -28.70
N SER A 46 -29.61 -75.17 -28.56
CA SER A 46 -30.96 -75.30 -29.16
C SER A 46 -31.78 -73.99 -29.18
N ASN A 47 -32.55 -73.77 -30.26
CA ASN A 47 -33.61 -72.76 -30.47
C ASN A 47 -34.52 -73.24 -31.62
N PRO A 48 -35.86 -73.05 -31.62
CA PRO A 48 -36.50 -72.34 -32.75
C PRO A 48 -37.83 -71.58 -32.46
N ASN A 49 -38.33 -70.84 -33.47
CA ASN A 49 -39.44 -69.85 -33.39
C ASN A 49 -40.83 -70.33 -33.90
N TRP A 50 -41.88 -69.56 -33.50
CA TRP A 50 -43.10 -69.19 -34.29
C TRP A 50 -43.45 -67.70 -33.95
N VAL A 51 -44.06 -66.79 -34.75
CA VAL A 51 -44.93 -66.79 -35.97
C VAL A 51 -46.45 -66.84 -35.62
N ALA A 52 -47.36 -65.89 -35.99
CA ALA A 52 -47.33 -64.76 -36.97
C ALA A 52 -48.33 -63.58 -36.70
N ASN A 53 -48.13 -62.46 -37.42
CA ASN A 53 -49.12 -61.45 -37.93
C ASN A 53 -49.95 -60.57 -36.94
N GLN A 54 -50.46 -59.36 -37.27
CA GLN A 54 -50.68 -58.64 -38.55
C GLN A 54 -50.17 -57.17 -38.57
N ASN A 55 -50.30 -56.47 -39.71
CA ASN A 55 -50.05 -55.04 -39.96
C ASN A 55 -51.03 -54.56 -41.08
N PRO A 56 -51.53 -53.29 -41.16
CA PRO A 56 -50.82 -52.24 -41.94
C PRO A 56 -51.08 -50.76 -41.52
N SER A 57 -50.53 -49.82 -42.30
CA SER A 57 -50.54 -48.32 -42.20
C SER A 57 -51.81 -47.67 -42.84
N PRO A 58 -51.98 -46.32 -43.11
CA PRO A 58 -51.01 -45.19 -43.10
C PRO A 58 -51.49 -43.77 -42.63
N ILE A 59 -50.52 -42.83 -42.70
CA ILE A 59 -50.49 -41.34 -42.79
C ILE A 59 -51.81 -40.61 -43.19
N PRO A 60 -52.03 -39.36 -42.71
CA PRO A 60 -51.95 -38.21 -43.64
C PRO A 60 -51.29 -36.92 -43.08
N ASN A 61 -50.86 -36.02 -43.98
CA ASN A 61 -50.43 -34.64 -43.68
C ASN A 61 -50.54 -33.74 -44.95
N PRO A 62 -51.30 -32.62 -44.95
CA PRO A 62 -51.20 -31.61 -46.02
C PRO A 62 -51.22 -30.12 -45.55
N ASN A 63 -50.80 -29.21 -46.45
CA ASN A 63 -50.65 -27.76 -46.22
C ASN A 63 -51.83 -26.90 -46.73
N SER A 64 -52.11 -25.77 -46.06
CA SER A 64 -52.47 -24.45 -46.66
C SER A 64 -52.62 -23.41 -45.52
N ILE A 65 -51.84 -22.32 -45.42
CA ILE A 65 -51.76 -21.11 -46.29
C ILE A 65 -53.08 -20.31 -46.34
N ILE A 66 -53.10 -19.11 -45.72
CA ILE A 66 -53.66 -17.84 -46.23
C ILE A 66 -53.28 -16.66 -45.31
N THR A 67 -52.98 -15.51 -45.91
CA THR A 67 -52.67 -14.18 -45.32
C THR A 67 -53.76 -13.18 -45.78
N PRO A 68 -54.07 -12.02 -45.11
CA PRO A 68 -53.09 -10.95 -44.88
C PRO A 68 -53.33 -9.95 -43.70
N ASN A 69 -52.43 -8.95 -43.67
CA ASN A 69 -52.45 -7.67 -42.94
C ASN A 69 -53.62 -6.74 -43.44
N PRO A 70 -53.99 -5.61 -42.78
CA PRO A 70 -53.07 -4.46 -42.60
C PRO A 70 -53.21 -3.60 -41.32
N SER A 71 -52.28 -2.63 -41.21
CA SER A 71 -52.07 -1.61 -40.17
C SER A 71 -52.95 -0.35 -40.27
N ILE A 72 -53.02 0.45 -39.19
CA ILE A 72 -52.91 1.94 -39.20
C ILE A 72 -52.67 2.48 -37.76
N VAL A 73 -52.09 3.67 -37.64
CA VAL A 73 -51.79 4.39 -36.37
C VAL A 73 -52.26 5.84 -36.48
N PRO A 74 -52.87 6.41 -35.42
CA PRO A 74 -52.44 7.74 -34.96
C PRO A 74 -52.41 7.93 -33.42
N ASN A 75 -51.59 8.87 -32.97
CA ASN A 75 -51.49 9.41 -31.60
C ASN A 75 -51.87 10.91 -31.68
N PRO A 76 -52.60 11.51 -30.71
CA PRO A 76 -51.86 12.35 -29.73
C PRO A 76 -52.51 12.58 -28.34
N ASN A 77 -51.64 12.77 -27.34
CA ASN A 77 -51.68 13.74 -26.21
C ASN A 77 -52.98 14.04 -25.43
N LEU A 78 -52.90 13.82 -24.11
CA LEU A 78 -53.44 14.74 -23.08
C LEU A 78 -52.46 14.84 -21.90
N PHE A 79 -52.39 16.02 -21.26
CA PHE A 79 -51.57 16.30 -20.06
C PHE A 79 -52.37 15.91 -18.77
N ALA A 80 -51.83 15.85 -17.53
CA ALA A 80 -50.69 16.57 -16.96
C ALA A 80 -50.08 15.92 -15.69
N ASN A 81 -48.92 16.45 -15.27
CA ASN A 81 -48.36 16.54 -13.91
C ASN A 81 -48.56 15.40 -12.87
N SER A 82 -47.44 14.82 -12.43
CA SER A 82 -47.06 14.83 -11.00
C SER A 82 -45.58 14.51 -10.79
N ASN A 83 -44.96 15.16 -9.80
CA ASN A 83 -43.62 14.82 -9.32
C ASN A 83 -43.74 13.84 -8.15
N SER A 84 -43.13 12.66 -8.26
CA SER A 84 -42.38 11.98 -7.18
C SER A 84 -42.08 10.53 -7.57
N ASN A 85 -40.87 10.07 -7.26
CA ASN A 85 -40.60 8.66 -6.97
C ASN A 85 -39.27 8.59 -6.20
N LEU A 86 -39.39 8.59 -4.88
CA LEU A 86 -38.31 8.20 -3.98
C LEU A 86 -38.18 6.67 -4.06
N ASN A 87 -37.05 6.16 -4.54
CA ASN A 87 -36.76 4.73 -4.36
C ASN A 87 -36.57 4.46 -2.85
N PRO A 88 -37.21 3.42 -2.28
CA PRO A 88 -37.13 3.14 -0.85
C PRO A 88 -35.71 2.70 -0.43
N PRO A 89 -35.33 2.87 0.84
CA PRO A 89 -34.07 2.37 1.36
C PRO A 89 -34.01 0.84 1.23
N LEU A 90 -32.86 0.34 0.78
CA LEU A 90 -32.63 -1.10 0.58
C LEU A 90 -32.64 -1.84 1.92
N SER A 91 -33.60 -2.75 2.09
CA SER A 91 -33.54 -3.75 3.15
C SER A 91 -32.37 -4.71 2.88
N LEU A 92 -31.40 -4.75 3.79
CA LEU A 92 -30.22 -5.60 3.67
C LEU A 92 -30.58 -7.08 3.89
N PRO A 93 -30.50 -7.97 2.89
CA PRO A 93 -30.69 -9.40 3.11
C PRO A 93 -29.45 -10.00 3.78
N PHE A 94 -29.62 -10.79 4.84
CA PHE A 94 -28.51 -11.47 5.51
C PHE A 94 -27.85 -12.51 4.59
N PRO A 95 -26.55 -12.36 4.23
CA PRO A 95 -25.88 -13.34 3.37
C PRO A 95 -25.56 -14.62 4.13
N ARG A 96 -26.15 -15.75 3.70
CA ARG A 96 -25.72 -17.09 4.12
C ARG A 96 -24.33 -17.37 3.53
N LYS A 97 -23.30 -17.34 4.38
CA LYS A 97 -21.89 -17.48 3.99
C LYS A 97 -21.59 -18.87 3.43
N ARG A 98 -21.04 -18.93 2.22
CA ARG A 98 -20.17 -20.03 1.75
C ARG A 98 -18.83 -19.40 1.37
N ARG A 99 -17.79 -19.63 2.17
CA ARG A 99 -16.40 -19.21 1.87
C ARG A 99 -15.75 -20.30 1.03
N ARG A 100 -14.90 -19.95 0.07
CA ARG A 100 -13.81 -20.86 -0.33
C ARG A 100 -12.92 -21.08 0.90
N GLY A 101 -12.66 -22.33 1.29
CA GLY A 101 -11.61 -22.65 2.27
C GLY A 101 -12.01 -22.93 3.73
N ARG A 102 -13.18 -22.46 4.25
CA ARG A 102 -13.50 -22.67 5.69
C ARG A 102 -14.97 -22.51 6.11
N ALA A 103 -15.41 -23.39 7.01
CA ALA A 103 -16.66 -23.25 7.77
C ALA A 103 -16.52 -22.22 8.93
N PRO A 104 -17.63 -21.63 9.44
CA PRO A 104 -17.57 -20.65 10.53
C PRO A 104 -17.19 -21.29 11.89
N ARG A 105 -16.12 -20.76 12.50
CA ARG A 105 -15.59 -21.21 13.81
C ARG A 105 -16.51 -20.73 14.95
N LYS A 106 -17.20 -21.64 15.64
CA LYS A 106 -17.80 -21.35 16.96
C LYS A 106 -16.68 -21.22 18.01
N THR A 107 -16.79 -20.23 18.88
CA THR A 107 -15.91 -20.09 20.05
C THR A 107 -16.37 -21.01 21.19
N PRO A 108 -15.47 -21.74 21.87
CA PRO A 108 -15.80 -22.45 23.09
C PRO A 108 -15.70 -21.50 24.29
N SER A 109 -16.81 -21.29 25.00
CA SER A 109 -16.80 -20.70 26.33
C SER A 109 -16.53 -21.78 27.38
N LEU A 110 -15.64 -21.50 28.33
CA LEU A 110 -15.50 -22.25 29.58
C LEU A 110 -15.96 -21.38 30.75
N PRO A 111 -16.53 -21.97 31.81
CA PRO A 111 -17.31 -21.23 32.80
C PRO A 111 -16.44 -20.65 33.93
N ILE A 112 -16.83 -19.48 34.44
CA ILE A 112 -16.49 -19.00 35.77
C ILE A 112 -17.79 -18.65 36.49
N ASN A 113 -17.96 -19.18 37.70
CA ASN A 113 -19.11 -18.90 38.56
C ASN A 113 -18.88 -17.62 39.39
N SER A 114 -19.88 -16.75 39.44
CA SER A 114 -20.09 -15.81 40.54
C SER A 114 -21.58 -15.58 40.72
N GLN A 115 -22.13 -16.00 41.86
CA GLN A 115 -23.57 -16.01 42.13
C GLN A 115 -24.08 -14.64 42.60
N VAL A 116 -25.26 -14.23 42.11
CA VAL A 116 -26.14 -13.25 42.76
C VAL A 116 -27.59 -13.75 42.65
N PHE A 117 -28.42 -13.44 43.64
CA PHE A 117 -29.75 -14.04 43.83
C PHE A 117 -30.87 -13.44 42.94
N LEU A 118 -31.85 -14.29 42.62
CA LEU A 118 -33.26 -13.99 42.26
C LEU A 118 -34.13 -14.14 43.53
N PRO A 119 -35.46 -13.83 43.59
CA PRO A 119 -36.45 -13.58 42.52
C PRO A 119 -37.33 -12.31 42.83
N PRO A 120 -38.60 -12.10 42.36
CA PRO A 120 -39.42 -12.85 41.39
C PRO A 120 -40.11 -12.04 40.26
N HIS A 121 -40.84 -12.79 39.43
CA HIS A 121 -41.62 -12.37 38.26
C HIS A 121 -42.89 -11.54 38.57
N LEU A 122 -43.40 -10.87 37.53
CA LEU A 122 -44.83 -10.83 37.21
C LEU A 122 -45.04 -10.90 35.68
N SER A 123 -46.21 -11.36 35.23
CA SER A 123 -46.46 -11.78 33.84
C SER A 123 -47.69 -11.10 33.22
N ASN A 124 -47.65 -10.81 31.91
CA ASN A 124 -48.82 -10.32 31.17
C ASN A 124 -49.89 -11.41 30.99
N GLY A 125 -51.16 -11.03 31.19
CA GLY A 125 -52.33 -11.78 30.74
C GLY A 125 -53.05 -11.03 29.61
N ASN A 126 -53.60 -11.76 28.64
CA ASN A 126 -54.21 -11.21 27.43
C ASN A 126 -55.61 -11.80 27.21
N PHE A 127 -56.62 -11.00 26.86
CA PHE A 127 -57.97 -11.49 26.58
C PHE A 127 -58.74 -10.62 25.57
N ASN A 128 -59.36 -11.27 24.58
CA ASN A 128 -60.46 -10.72 23.77
C ASN A 128 -61.75 -10.69 24.62
N GLY A 129 -62.78 -9.87 24.38
CA GLY A 129 -63.03 -8.92 23.29
C GLY A 129 -64.39 -9.20 22.62
N ASN A 130 -65.15 -8.16 22.20
CA ASN A 130 -66.26 -8.28 21.23
C ASN A 130 -66.85 -6.92 20.78
N LYS A 131 -67.12 -6.82 19.47
CA LYS A 131 -68.21 -6.09 18.74
C LYS A 131 -68.47 -4.59 19.02
N GLU A 132 -68.31 -3.72 18.01
CA GLU A 132 -69.35 -3.20 17.07
C GLU A 132 -70.42 -2.32 17.77
N LEU A 133 -70.79 -1.11 17.32
CA LEU A 133 -70.85 -0.55 15.95
C LEU A 133 -70.21 0.85 15.78
N VAL A 134 -70.22 1.34 14.53
CA VAL A 134 -69.74 2.64 14.01
C VAL A 134 -70.91 3.33 13.29
N PRO A 135 -71.15 4.66 13.44
CA PRO A 135 -70.82 5.57 12.33
C PRO A 135 -70.39 7.03 12.71
N SER A 136 -69.43 7.56 11.93
CA SER A 136 -69.28 8.95 11.38
C SER A 136 -69.69 10.21 12.20
N SER A 137 -69.05 11.38 12.08
CA SER A 137 -68.48 11.97 10.85
C SER A 137 -67.43 13.08 11.05
N SER A 138 -66.73 13.35 9.93
CA SER A 138 -65.82 14.44 9.50
C SER A 138 -65.78 15.85 10.14
N SER A 139 -64.64 16.52 9.88
CA SER A 139 -64.41 17.98 9.67
C SER A 139 -64.47 18.96 10.87
N SER A 140 -63.73 20.08 10.92
CA SER A 140 -62.52 20.53 10.18
C SER A 140 -61.88 21.78 10.83
N SER A 141 -60.74 22.24 10.28
CA SER A 141 -60.26 23.65 10.21
C SER A 141 -59.86 24.43 11.48
N SER A 142 -58.57 24.78 11.53
CA SER A 142 -57.89 25.87 12.29
C SER A 142 -58.21 27.28 11.70
N PRO A 143 -57.49 28.41 11.97
CA PRO A 143 -56.42 28.73 12.96
C PRO A 143 -56.55 30.13 13.65
N PHE A 144 -55.48 30.59 14.34
CA PHE A 144 -55.12 32.03 14.59
C PHE A 144 -55.95 32.85 15.63
N ILE A 145 -55.55 34.02 16.20
CA ILE A 145 -54.41 34.97 16.05
C ILE A 145 -54.19 35.83 17.35
N LYS A 146 -52.93 36.17 17.73
CA LYS A 146 -52.46 37.27 18.67
C LYS A 146 -53.02 37.28 20.14
N SER A 147 -52.58 38.11 21.11
CA SER A 147 -51.68 39.30 21.14
C SER A 147 -50.86 39.43 22.45
N ASN A 148 -49.79 40.24 22.45
CA ASN A 148 -49.07 40.71 23.65
C ASN A 148 -49.90 41.74 24.46
N VAL A 149 -49.65 41.86 25.78
CA VAL A 149 -49.52 43.13 26.53
C VAL A 149 -48.51 42.94 27.70
N GLU A 150 -47.94 44.06 28.13
CA GLU A 150 -46.97 44.37 29.21
C GLU A 150 -47.51 44.06 30.65
N ASN A 151 -46.87 44.37 31.81
CA ASN A 151 -45.70 45.20 32.16
C ASN A 151 -45.16 44.83 33.60
N SER A 152 -44.27 45.67 34.18
CA SER A 152 -43.89 45.82 35.61
C SER A 152 -42.66 45.05 36.20
N SER A 153 -41.49 45.65 36.00
CA SER A 153 -40.48 46.02 37.03
C SER A 153 -40.38 45.29 38.39
N SER A 154 -39.18 44.79 38.74
CA SER A 154 -38.28 45.43 39.74
C SER A 154 -36.90 44.75 39.82
N LEU A 155 -35.93 45.41 40.48
CA LEU A 155 -34.55 44.92 40.69
C LEU A 155 -34.47 44.08 42.01
N GLN A 156 -33.43 43.33 42.38
CA GLN A 156 -32.03 43.25 41.92
C GLN A 156 -31.41 41.85 42.28
N PRO A 157 -30.06 41.72 42.36
CA PRO A 157 -29.26 40.92 41.44
C PRO A 157 -29.30 39.39 41.66
N THR A 158 -29.22 38.63 40.57
CA THR A 158 -28.99 37.17 40.64
C THR A 158 -27.54 36.84 40.99
N THR A 159 -27.37 35.87 41.88
CA THR A 159 -26.10 35.19 42.12
C THR A 159 -25.68 34.36 40.90
N ALA A 160 -24.40 33.95 40.87
CA ALA A 160 -23.83 33.23 39.74
C ALA A 160 -24.56 31.91 39.46
N SER A 161 -25.26 31.83 38.33
CA SER A 161 -25.70 30.56 37.76
C SER A 161 -24.48 29.80 37.24
N SER A 162 -24.19 28.65 37.83
CA SER A 162 -23.22 27.70 37.29
C SER A 162 -23.59 27.35 35.84
N THR A 163 -22.69 27.61 34.89
CA THR A 163 -22.75 26.97 33.58
C THR A 163 -22.54 25.47 33.78
N SER A 164 -23.63 24.70 33.72
CA SER A 164 -23.57 23.23 33.65
C SER A 164 -22.70 22.84 32.46
N ASP A 165 -21.76 21.91 32.67
CA ASP A 165 -20.76 21.60 31.65
C ASP A 165 -21.36 20.71 30.54
N ILE A 166 -21.87 21.36 29.48
CA ILE A 166 -22.49 20.70 28.32
C ILE A 166 -21.45 19.99 27.43
N SER A 167 -20.20 19.83 27.89
CA SER A 167 -19.20 18.97 27.24
C SER A 167 -19.28 17.50 27.68
N GLU A 168 -19.99 17.18 28.78
CA GLU A 168 -20.17 15.80 29.29
C GLU A 168 -21.42 15.08 28.76
N GLU A 169 -22.23 15.68 27.88
CA GLU A 169 -23.43 15.03 27.32
C GLU A 169 -23.12 14.25 26.02
N ILE A 170 -23.78 13.10 25.83
CA ILE A 170 -23.65 12.28 24.61
C ILE A 170 -24.53 12.86 23.50
N ILE A 171 -23.93 13.16 22.36
CA ILE A 171 -24.59 13.76 21.20
C ILE A 171 -25.57 12.78 20.55
N PHE A 172 -26.84 13.18 20.45
CA PHE A 172 -27.83 12.48 19.63
C PHE A 172 -27.92 13.09 18.22
N ILE A 173 -27.39 12.39 17.21
CA ILE A 173 -27.38 12.86 15.80
C ILE A 173 -28.59 12.33 15.01
N ASN A 174 -28.85 11.03 15.08
CA ASN A 174 -29.76 10.34 14.16
C ASN A 174 -30.45 9.12 14.82
N LYS A 175 -31.62 8.75 14.32
CA LYS A 175 -32.39 7.56 14.75
C LYS A 175 -31.84 6.24 14.19
N GLU A 176 -31.01 6.29 13.15
CA GLU A 176 -30.51 5.11 12.42
C GLU A 176 -29.05 4.74 12.76
N ALA A 177 -28.63 4.92 14.03
CA ALA A 177 -27.25 4.70 14.47
C ALA A 177 -26.65 3.33 14.06
N THR A 178 -27.46 2.27 14.00
CA THR A 178 -27.06 0.94 13.52
C THR A 178 -26.61 0.93 12.05
N ALA A 179 -27.24 1.73 11.19
CA ALA A 179 -26.85 1.85 9.78
C ALA A 179 -25.54 2.63 9.65
N GLU A 180 -25.38 3.72 10.41
CA GLU A 180 -24.13 4.50 10.42
C GLU A 180 -22.94 3.69 10.95
N ALA A 181 -23.17 2.84 11.96
CA ALA A 181 -22.18 1.89 12.48
C ALA A 181 -21.74 0.85 11.43
N LEU A 182 -22.68 0.29 10.64
CA LEU A 182 -22.35 -0.65 9.56
C LEU A 182 -21.60 0.03 8.41
N ILE A 183 -21.90 1.30 8.13
CA ILE A 183 -21.16 2.10 7.14
C ILE A 183 -19.76 2.45 7.63
N ALA A 184 -19.57 2.72 8.92
CA ALA A 184 -18.25 2.91 9.53
C ALA A 184 -17.40 1.64 9.45
N LEU A 185 -17.96 0.49 9.83
CA LEU A 185 -17.31 -0.83 9.74
C LEU A 185 -16.88 -1.16 8.30
N SER A 186 -17.77 -0.99 7.32
CA SER A 186 -17.42 -1.13 5.90
C SER A 186 -16.49 -0.03 5.37
N SER A 187 -16.19 1.02 6.14
CA SER A 187 -15.19 2.04 5.80
C SER A 187 -13.85 1.83 6.52
N GLY A 188 -13.69 0.73 7.26
CA GLY A 188 -12.46 0.39 7.97
C GLY A 188 -12.37 0.88 9.42
N PHE A 189 -13.47 1.39 9.98
CA PHE A 189 -13.52 1.93 11.35
C PHE A 189 -14.35 1.03 12.28
N PRO A 190 -13.88 0.71 13.49
CA PRO A 190 -14.71 0.04 14.49
C PRO A 190 -15.83 0.99 14.95
N ALA A 191 -17.05 0.49 15.12
CA ALA A 191 -18.26 1.31 15.21
C ALA A 191 -18.33 2.25 16.44
N ASP A 192 -17.66 1.88 17.53
CA ASP A 192 -17.77 2.42 18.89
C ASP A 192 -16.44 2.96 19.46
N SER A 193 -15.37 2.88 18.67
CA SER A 193 -13.99 3.08 19.11
C SER A 193 -13.13 3.75 18.02
N LEU A 194 -11.94 4.21 18.42
CA LEU A 194 -10.97 4.86 17.54
C LEU A 194 -10.07 3.81 16.86
N THR A 195 -9.59 4.11 15.65
CA THR A 195 -8.45 3.39 15.08
C THR A 195 -7.12 3.88 15.67
N GLU A 196 -6.05 3.11 15.47
CA GLU A 196 -4.68 3.51 15.80
C GLU A 196 -4.31 4.84 15.12
N GLU A 197 -4.66 5.01 13.84
CA GLU A 197 -4.46 6.25 13.08
C GLU A 197 -5.19 7.47 13.68
N GLU A 198 -6.39 7.26 14.24
CA GLU A 198 -7.16 8.32 14.91
C GLU A 198 -6.55 8.72 16.26
N ILE A 199 -6.00 7.74 17.00
CA ILE A 199 -5.28 7.97 18.26
C ILE A 199 -3.96 8.72 17.99
N GLU A 200 -3.19 8.30 16.98
CA GLU A 200 -1.94 8.96 16.58
C GLU A 200 -2.18 10.39 16.03
N ALA A 201 -3.28 10.61 15.32
CA ALA A 201 -3.69 11.92 14.85
C ALA A 201 -4.21 12.84 15.98
N GLY A 202 -4.44 12.33 17.19
CA GLY A 202 -4.89 13.10 18.35
C GLY A 202 -6.28 13.70 18.17
N VAL A 203 -7.22 12.94 17.59
CA VAL A 203 -8.57 13.44 17.25
C VAL A 203 -9.48 13.69 18.47
N VAL A 204 -9.05 13.25 19.66
CA VAL A 204 -9.64 13.54 20.97
C VAL A 204 -8.52 13.80 21.99
N SER A 205 -8.83 14.48 23.08
CA SER A 205 -7.88 14.76 24.17
C SER A 205 -7.61 13.56 25.08
N VAL A 206 -8.62 12.70 25.31
CA VAL A 206 -8.53 11.51 26.18
C VAL A 206 -9.28 10.33 25.55
N VAL A 207 -8.58 9.20 25.40
CA VAL A 207 -9.15 7.93 24.93
C VAL A 207 -10.04 7.31 26.01
N GLY A 208 -11.22 6.80 25.62
CA GLY A 208 -12.19 6.13 26.50
C GLY A 208 -13.22 7.04 27.18
N GLY A 209 -13.20 8.36 26.93
CA GLY A 209 -14.16 9.33 27.48
C GLY A 209 -15.37 9.62 26.58
N ILE A 210 -16.29 10.46 27.07
CA ILE A 210 -17.47 10.95 26.32
C ILE A 210 -17.06 11.68 25.03
N GLU A 211 -15.91 12.38 25.04
CA GLU A 211 -15.32 13.00 23.84
C GLU A 211 -15.10 11.98 22.71
N GLN A 212 -14.61 10.77 23.02
CA GLN A 212 -14.46 9.68 22.06
C GLN A 212 -15.82 9.19 21.54
N VAL A 213 -16.82 9.02 22.41
CA VAL A 213 -18.16 8.60 21.99
C VAL A 213 -18.76 9.61 21.00
N ASN A 214 -18.69 10.89 21.34
CA ASN A 214 -19.17 11.99 20.52
C ASN A 214 -18.41 12.13 19.19
N TYR A 215 -17.09 12.03 19.21
CA TYR A 215 -16.26 11.99 18.00
C TYR A 215 -16.65 10.81 17.09
N THR A 216 -16.81 9.62 17.68
CA THR A 216 -17.12 8.37 16.96
C THR A 216 -18.47 8.45 16.27
N LEU A 217 -19.50 8.96 16.95
CA LEU A 217 -20.82 9.21 16.37
C LEU A 217 -20.74 10.20 15.20
N ILE A 218 -20.05 11.34 15.38
CA ILE A 218 -19.87 12.35 14.33
C ILE A 218 -19.12 11.78 13.12
N ARG A 219 -18.05 11.02 13.33
CA ARG A 219 -17.28 10.33 12.28
C ARG A 219 -18.15 9.37 11.47
N ASN A 220 -18.95 8.53 12.15
CA ASN A 220 -19.86 7.58 11.52
C ASN A 220 -20.92 8.31 10.67
N HIS A 221 -21.42 9.44 11.15
CA HIS A 221 -22.37 10.29 10.42
C HIS A 221 -21.74 10.92 9.16
N ILE A 222 -20.50 11.44 9.24
CA ILE A 222 -19.77 12.00 8.09
C ILE A 222 -19.53 10.94 7.01
N LEU A 223 -19.08 9.74 7.42
CA LEU A 223 -18.89 8.59 6.51
C LEU A 223 -20.21 8.22 5.81
N THR A 224 -21.32 8.19 6.56
CA THR A 224 -22.66 7.92 6.05
C THR A 224 -23.12 8.97 5.03
N LYS A 225 -23.03 10.25 5.39
CA LYS A 225 -23.42 11.38 4.53
C LYS A 225 -22.62 11.46 3.24
N TRP A 226 -21.36 11.02 3.23
CA TRP A 226 -20.60 10.87 1.98
C TRP A 226 -20.98 9.60 1.20
N ARG A 227 -21.20 8.47 1.88
CA ARG A 227 -21.59 7.18 1.25
C ARG A 227 -22.97 7.24 0.59
N GLU A 228 -23.87 8.11 1.07
CA GLU A 228 -25.15 8.48 0.43
C GLU A 228 -24.94 8.98 -1.01
N ASN A 229 -24.01 9.93 -1.24
CA ASN A 229 -23.67 10.42 -2.57
C ASN A 229 -22.16 10.70 -2.74
N VAL A 230 -21.41 9.64 -3.02
CA VAL A 230 -19.95 9.67 -3.26
C VAL A 230 -19.51 10.45 -4.49
N SER A 231 -20.44 10.87 -5.37
CA SER A 231 -20.12 11.66 -6.56
C SER A 231 -20.03 13.16 -6.27
N ASN A 232 -20.55 13.60 -5.13
CA ASN A 232 -20.44 14.98 -4.65
C ASN A 232 -19.30 15.13 -3.65
N TRP A 233 -18.72 16.33 -3.58
CA TRP A 233 -17.84 16.72 -2.49
C TRP A 233 -18.68 17.08 -1.25
N LEU A 234 -18.60 16.28 -0.20
CA LEU A 234 -19.23 16.57 1.10
C LEU A 234 -18.51 17.77 1.74
N THR A 235 -19.24 18.82 2.10
CA THR A 235 -18.69 20.02 2.76
C THR A 235 -18.97 20.02 4.26
N LYS A 236 -18.16 20.73 5.04
CA LYS A 236 -18.37 20.86 6.50
C LYS A 236 -19.65 21.63 6.81
N GLU A 237 -19.97 22.60 5.97
CA GLU A 237 -21.14 23.46 6.04
C GLU A 237 -22.43 22.65 5.84
N SER A 238 -22.41 21.63 4.98
CA SER A 238 -23.54 20.71 4.77
C SER A 238 -23.80 19.75 5.95
N LEU A 239 -22.85 19.64 6.88
CA LEU A 239 -22.95 18.82 8.11
C LEU A 239 -23.29 19.66 9.35
N ALA A 240 -23.01 20.97 9.33
CA ALA A 240 -23.21 21.85 10.48
C ALA A 240 -24.67 21.96 10.95
N GLY A 241 -25.64 21.62 10.09
CA GLY A 241 -27.06 21.56 10.44
C GLY A 241 -27.53 20.28 11.13
N SER A 242 -26.72 19.20 11.16
CA SER A 242 -27.06 17.94 11.83
C SER A 242 -26.31 17.68 13.14
N ILE A 243 -25.26 18.46 13.44
CA ILE A 243 -24.44 18.31 14.65
C ILE A 243 -24.74 19.46 15.63
N PRO A 244 -25.02 19.21 16.93
CA PRO A 244 -25.22 20.26 17.93
C PRO A 244 -24.03 21.21 18.07
N PRO A 245 -24.23 22.49 18.47
CA PRO A 245 -23.16 23.49 18.52
C PRO A 245 -21.93 23.11 19.35
N HIS A 246 -22.11 22.40 20.47
CA HIS A 246 -20.99 21.90 21.30
C HIS A 246 -20.14 20.85 20.57
N GLY A 247 -20.72 20.07 19.65
CA GLY A 247 -20.02 19.09 18.83
C GLY A 247 -19.20 19.69 17.68
N SER A 248 -19.25 21.01 17.47
CA SER A 248 -18.58 21.68 16.34
C SER A 248 -17.06 21.51 16.31
N THR A 249 -16.39 21.40 17.45
CA THR A 249 -14.95 21.09 17.53
C THR A 249 -14.65 19.66 17.04
N LEU A 250 -15.45 18.68 17.45
CA LEU A 250 -15.29 17.28 17.06
C LEU A 250 -15.67 17.07 15.58
N LEU A 251 -16.70 17.78 15.07
CA LEU A 251 -16.99 17.87 13.63
C LEU A 251 -15.81 18.45 12.84
N ASN A 252 -15.12 19.46 13.38
CA ASN A 252 -13.91 19.99 12.76
C ASN A 252 -12.80 18.94 12.70
N LEU A 253 -12.53 18.21 13.79
CA LEU A 253 -11.49 17.19 13.85
C LEU A 253 -11.81 15.98 12.96
N ALA A 254 -12.99 15.38 13.10
CA ALA A 254 -13.42 14.21 12.31
C ALA A 254 -13.46 14.50 10.80
N TYR A 255 -14.03 15.64 10.38
CA TYR A 255 -14.03 16.02 8.96
C TYR A 255 -12.60 16.23 8.43
N ASN A 256 -11.75 16.92 9.20
CA ASN A 256 -10.37 17.18 8.78
C ASN A 256 -9.56 15.87 8.69
N PHE A 257 -9.73 14.94 9.64
CA PHE A 257 -9.12 13.62 9.64
C PHE A 257 -9.58 12.81 8.40
N LEU A 258 -10.89 12.63 8.20
CA LEU A 258 -11.44 11.82 7.12
C LEU A 258 -11.09 12.35 5.72
N VAL A 259 -11.01 13.68 5.54
CA VAL A 259 -10.58 14.29 4.27
C VAL A 259 -9.06 14.19 4.07
N SER A 260 -8.25 14.37 5.12
CA SER A 260 -6.79 14.32 5.00
C SER A 260 -6.24 12.91 4.75
N HIS A 261 -6.89 11.87 5.30
CA HIS A 261 -6.52 10.46 5.07
C HIS A 261 -7.25 9.85 3.86
N GLY A 262 -8.21 10.56 3.26
CA GLY A 262 -8.90 10.14 2.04
C GLY A 262 -9.98 9.08 2.26
N TYR A 263 -10.61 9.05 3.44
CA TYR A 263 -11.77 8.18 3.72
C TYR A 263 -13.08 8.71 3.15
N VAL A 264 -13.16 10.02 2.90
CA VAL A 264 -14.25 10.70 2.17
C VAL A 264 -13.68 11.59 1.06
N ASN A 265 -14.53 12.04 0.15
CA ASN A 265 -14.19 13.01 -0.90
C ASN A 265 -13.07 12.60 -1.88
N PHE A 266 -12.74 11.31 -1.97
CA PHE A 266 -11.75 10.79 -2.92
C PHE A 266 -12.36 10.38 -4.27
N GLY A 267 -11.50 10.20 -5.28
CA GLY A 267 -11.86 9.53 -6.55
C GLY A 267 -11.87 10.41 -7.80
N VAL A 268 -12.91 10.25 -8.62
CA VAL A 268 -12.92 10.65 -10.05
C VAL A 268 -14.21 11.34 -10.52
N ALA A 269 -15.24 11.46 -9.69
CA ALA A 269 -16.48 12.17 -10.07
C ALA A 269 -16.22 13.68 -10.35
N PRO A 270 -17.01 14.35 -11.21
CA PRO A 270 -16.75 15.75 -11.61
C PRO A 270 -16.59 16.72 -10.44
N ALA A 271 -17.53 16.74 -9.48
CA ALA A 271 -17.47 17.62 -8.31
C ALA A 271 -16.30 17.31 -7.33
N ILE A 272 -15.67 16.13 -7.46
CA ILE A 272 -14.40 15.80 -6.78
C ILE A 272 -13.20 16.32 -7.59
N LYS A 273 -13.21 16.14 -8.92
CA LYS A 273 -12.16 16.66 -9.83
C LYS A 273 -12.03 18.18 -9.76
N GLU A 274 -13.13 18.90 -9.61
CA GLU A 274 -13.18 20.36 -9.43
C GLU A 274 -12.49 20.88 -8.16
N LYS A 275 -12.08 20.00 -7.23
CA LYS A 275 -11.35 20.37 -6.00
C LYS A 275 -9.84 20.11 -6.08
N ILE A 276 -9.37 19.50 -7.18
CA ILE A 276 -7.94 19.35 -7.46
C ILE A 276 -7.39 20.72 -7.87
N GLN A 277 -6.36 21.22 -7.19
CA GLN A 277 -5.82 22.56 -7.47
C GLN A 277 -5.04 22.56 -8.79
N VAL A 278 -5.37 23.49 -9.69
CA VAL A 278 -4.67 23.66 -10.98
C VAL A 278 -3.31 24.35 -10.77
N GLU A 279 -3.26 25.34 -9.88
CA GLU A 279 -2.03 25.99 -9.46
C GLU A 279 -1.55 25.40 -8.13
N ALA A 280 -0.28 25.01 -8.06
CA ALA A 280 0.30 24.44 -6.85
C ALA A 280 0.66 25.52 -5.83
N THR A 281 0.24 25.33 -4.59
CA THR A 281 0.43 26.24 -3.46
C THR A 281 1.45 25.73 -2.42
N LYS A 282 1.99 24.53 -2.62
CA LYS A 282 2.93 23.83 -1.72
C LYS A 282 4.12 23.22 -2.47
N GLN A 283 4.96 22.51 -1.70
CA GLN A 283 6.19 21.83 -2.10
C GLN A 283 6.07 20.93 -3.36
N ASN A 284 7.24 20.63 -3.94
CA ASN A 284 7.40 19.74 -5.09
C ASN A 284 7.46 18.27 -4.64
N VAL A 285 6.68 17.39 -5.28
CA VAL A 285 6.65 15.95 -5.01
C VAL A 285 6.88 15.15 -6.30
N ILE A 286 7.85 14.23 -6.25
CA ILE A 286 8.12 13.27 -7.33
C ILE A 286 7.56 11.91 -6.94
N ILE A 287 6.71 11.32 -7.77
CA ILE A 287 6.15 9.98 -7.57
C ILE A 287 6.78 9.02 -8.58
N ILE A 288 7.36 7.92 -8.11
CA ILE A 288 7.97 6.89 -8.95
C ILE A 288 6.98 5.75 -9.13
N GLY A 289 6.33 5.71 -10.30
CA GLY A 289 5.32 4.73 -10.70
C GLY A 289 3.91 5.33 -10.83
N ALA A 290 3.26 5.08 -11.97
CA ALA A 290 1.86 5.44 -12.25
C ALA A 290 0.92 4.23 -12.05
N GLY A 291 1.22 3.35 -11.08
CA GLY A 291 0.29 2.34 -10.57
C GLY A 291 -0.79 2.96 -9.67
N LEU A 292 -1.78 2.17 -9.23
CA LEU A 292 -2.90 2.69 -8.41
C LEU A 292 -2.46 3.47 -7.17
N ALA A 293 -1.36 3.07 -6.50
CA ALA A 293 -0.78 3.80 -5.37
C ALA A 293 -0.32 5.21 -5.77
N GLY A 294 0.54 5.33 -6.78
CA GLY A 294 1.04 6.62 -7.26
C GLY A 294 -0.06 7.52 -7.83
N LEU A 295 -1.05 6.93 -8.52
CA LEU A 295 -2.22 7.66 -9.05
C LEU A 295 -3.14 8.18 -7.93
N ALA A 296 -3.40 7.37 -6.89
CA ALA A 296 -4.19 7.80 -5.73
C ALA A 296 -3.47 8.93 -4.96
N ALA A 297 -2.19 8.73 -4.67
CA ALA A 297 -1.35 9.71 -3.99
C ALA A 297 -1.29 11.04 -4.74
N ALA A 298 -1.08 11.00 -6.06
CA ALA A 298 -0.99 12.21 -6.90
C ALA A 298 -2.25 13.07 -6.81
N ARG A 299 -3.43 12.46 -6.96
CA ARG A 299 -4.72 13.17 -6.89
C ARG A 299 -4.92 13.81 -5.53
N GLN A 300 -4.66 13.06 -4.46
CA GLN A 300 -4.83 13.53 -3.09
C GLN A 300 -3.84 14.66 -2.74
N LEU A 301 -2.58 14.54 -3.16
CA LEU A 301 -1.55 15.57 -3.01
C LEU A 301 -1.87 16.85 -3.80
N MET A 302 -2.40 16.75 -5.02
CA MET A 302 -2.83 17.91 -5.81
C MET A 302 -4.08 18.58 -5.22
N THR A 303 -5.04 17.83 -4.67
CA THR A 303 -6.13 18.39 -3.84
C THR A 303 -5.59 19.14 -2.62
N PHE A 304 -4.50 18.65 -2.01
CA PHE A 304 -3.79 19.34 -0.93
C PHE A 304 -2.88 20.49 -1.39
N GLY A 305 -2.78 20.77 -2.69
CA GLY A 305 -2.03 21.89 -3.27
C GLY A 305 -0.54 21.63 -3.55
N PHE A 306 -0.04 20.39 -3.47
CA PHE A 306 1.34 20.06 -3.81
C PHE A 306 1.58 20.04 -5.33
N LYS A 307 2.77 20.47 -5.76
CA LYS A 307 3.19 20.33 -7.16
C LYS A 307 3.70 18.91 -7.40
N VAL A 308 2.88 18.07 -8.03
CA VAL A 308 3.22 16.67 -8.31
C VAL A 308 3.85 16.51 -9.70
N VAL A 309 4.75 15.54 -9.85
CA VAL A 309 5.10 14.92 -11.13
C VAL A 309 5.24 13.40 -10.93
N ILE A 310 4.72 12.60 -11.86
CA ILE A 310 4.83 11.14 -11.82
C ILE A 310 5.82 10.68 -12.90
N LEU A 311 6.78 9.85 -12.53
CA LEU A 311 7.72 9.18 -13.45
C LEU A 311 7.30 7.72 -13.60
N GLU A 312 6.92 7.30 -14.80
CA GLU A 312 6.50 5.93 -15.11
C GLU A 312 7.46 5.31 -16.13
N GLY A 313 8.01 4.14 -15.83
CA GLY A 313 8.98 3.46 -16.70
C GLY A 313 8.34 2.89 -17.98
N ARG A 314 7.06 2.55 -17.92
CA ARG A 314 6.28 2.03 -19.06
C ARG A 314 5.74 3.17 -19.93
N LYS A 315 5.32 2.82 -21.15
CA LYS A 315 4.49 3.67 -22.04
C LYS A 315 2.99 3.73 -21.68
N ARG A 316 2.63 3.38 -20.44
CA ARG A 316 1.25 3.36 -19.93
C ARG A 316 1.20 3.44 -18.41
N ALA A 317 0.10 3.98 -17.87
CA ALA A 317 -0.21 3.91 -16.45
C ALA A 317 -0.77 2.53 -16.03
N GLY A 318 -1.17 2.42 -14.77
CA GLY A 318 -1.82 1.26 -14.14
C GLY A 318 -0.84 0.22 -13.60
N GLY A 319 0.37 0.13 -14.16
CA GLY A 319 1.39 -0.84 -13.73
C GLY A 319 0.88 -2.28 -13.83
N ARG A 320 0.68 -2.93 -12.69
CA ARG A 320 0.11 -4.29 -12.56
C ARG A 320 -1.42 -4.37 -12.68
N VAL A 321 -2.12 -3.22 -12.74
CA VAL A 321 -3.48 -3.17 -13.29
C VAL A 321 -3.36 -2.90 -14.79
N TYR A 322 -3.67 -3.91 -15.61
CA TYR A 322 -3.50 -3.83 -17.05
C TYR A 322 -4.61 -4.57 -17.79
N THR A 323 -5.46 -3.80 -18.46
CA THR A 323 -6.41 -4.29 -19.46
C THR A 323 -5.82 -4.08 -20.86
N LYS A 324 -5.86 -5.13 -21.68
CA LYS A 324 -5.53 -5.08 -23.11
C LYS A 324 -6.83 -5.07 -23.90
N LYS A 325 -7.01 -4.06 -24.76
CA LYS A 325 -7.96 -4.15 -25.88
C LYS A 325 -7.46 -5.22 -26.83
N MET A 326 -8.25 -6.28 -27.00
CA MET A 326 -8.04 -7.34 -27.98
C MET A 326 -9.03 -7.16 -29.13
N GLU A 327 -8.59 -7.38 -30.37
CA GLU A 327 -9.37 -7.05 -31.56
C GLU A 327 -8.94 -7.87 -32.79
N GLY A 328 -9.89 -8.15 -33.67
CA GLY A 328 -9.72 -8.89 -34.92
C GLY A 328 -11.05 -9.49 -35.42
N SER A 329 -11.17 -9.78 -36.71
CA SER A 329 -12.37 -10.36 -37.35
C SER A 329 -13.70 -9.74 -36.91
N ASN A 330 -13.76 -8.40 -36.88
CA ASN A 330 -14.91 -7.59 -36.41
C ASN A 330 -15.35 -7.85 -34.95
N LYS A 331 -14.49 -8.44 -34.12
CA LYS A 331 -14.63 -8.55 -32.67
C LYS A 331 -13.70 -7.54 -31.97
N THR A 332 -14.10 -7.10 -30.80
CA THR A 332 -13.31 -6.27 -29.88
C THR A 332 -13.70 -6.65 -28.47
N ALA A 333 -12.72 -6.77 -27.57
CA ALA A 333 -12.96 -7.10 -26.18
C ALA A 333 -11.87 -6.54 -25.25
N ALA A 334 -12.20 -6.41 -23.96
CA ALA A 334 -11.28 -5.97 -22.91
C ALA A 334 -10.83 -7.15 -22.02
N ALA A 335 -9.55 -7.53 -22.08
CA ALA A 335 -8.99 -8.62 -21.27
C ALA A 335 -8.05 -8.08 -20.17
N ASP A 336 -8.32 -8.41 -18.90
CA ASP A 336 -7.44 -8.02 -17.79
C ASP A 336 -6.27 -9.01 -17.64
N LEU A 337 -5.10 -8.59 -18.10
CA LEU A 337 -3.85 -9.35 -18.02
C LEU A 337 -3.20 -9.24 -16.63
N GLY A 338 -3.53 -8.17 -15.89
CA GLY A 338 -3.09 -7.92 -14.51
C GLY A 338 -4.20 -8.19 -13.48
N GLY A 339 -4.38 -7.28 -12.53
CA GLY A 339 -5.50 -7.35 -11.56
C GLY A 339 -6.87 -7.39 -12.25
N SER A 340 -7.64 -8.47 -12.01
CA SER A 340 -8.96 -8.74 -12.62
C SER A 340 -10.15 -8.46 -11.67
N VAL A 341 -10.05 -8.87 -10.42
CA VAL A 341 -11.20 -8.97 -9.51
C VAL A 341 -11.20 -7.84 -8.49
N LEU A 342 -12.33 -7.14 -8.37
CA LEU A 342 -12.61 -6.29 -7.21
C LEU A 342 -13.11 -7.20 -6.08
N THR A 343 -12.26 -7.45 -5.09
CA THR A 343 -12.60 -8.25 -3.91
C THR A 343 -13.37 -7.40 -2.88
N GLY A 344 -14.53 -7.88 -2.43
CA GLY A 344 -15.30 -7.30 -1.32
C GLY A 344 -15.93 -5.93 -1.63
N THR A 345 -17.06 -5.91 -2.36
CA THR A 345 -17.71 -4.66 -2.80
C THR A 345 -18.22 -3.71 -1.71
N LEU A 346 -18.35 -4.13 -0.44
CA LEU A 346 -18.83 -3.24 0.63
C LEU A 346 -17.75 -2.23 1.06
N GLY A 347 -16.54 -2.72 1.35
CA GLY A 347 -15.44 -1.87 1.79
C GLY A 347 -14.49 -1.39 0.70
N ASN A 348 -14.45 -2.05 -0.46
CA ASN A 348 -13.45 -1.77 -1.47
C ASN A 348 -13.63 -0.38 -2.14
N PRO A 349 -12.67 0.56 -1.99
CA PRO A 349 -12.77 1.91 -2.55
C PRO A 349 -12.83 1.93 -4.08
N LEU A 350 -12.37 0.87 -4.76
CA LEU A 350 -12.50 0.75 -6.22
C LEU A 350 -13.95 0.51 -6.64
N GLY A 351 -14.78 -0.09 -5.78
CA GLY A 351 -16.23 -0.17 -5.97
C GLY A 351 -16.91 1.20 -5.88
N ILE A 352 -16.38 2.10 -5.04
CA ILE A 352 -16.83 3.50 -4.99
C ILE A 352 -16.43 4.25 -6.28
N ILE A 353 -15.21 4.04 -6.79
CA ILE A 353 -14.78 4.61 -8.08
C ILE A 353 -15.64 4.07 -9.23
N ALA A 354 -15.97 2.77 -9.23
CA ALA A 354 -16.90 2.20 -10.21
C ALA A 354 -18.29 2.86 -10.15
N ARG A 355 -18.82 3.12 -8.94
CA ARG A 355 -20.08 3.87 -8.73
C ARG A 355 -20.00 5.32 -9.21
N GLN A 356 -18.88 6.03 -8.95
CA GLN A 356 -18.63 7.38 -9.47
C GLN A 356 -18.54 7.44 -11.00
N LEU A 357 -18.15 6.33 -11.65
CA LEU A 357 -18.10 6.16 -13.10
C LEU A 357 -19.40 5.57 -13.70
N SER A 358 -20.48 5.48 -12.92
CA SER A 358 -21.75 4.85 -13.29
C SER A 358 -21.61 3.43 -13.87
N CYS A 359 -20.57 2.70 -13.45
CA CYS A 359 -20.29 1.35 -13.91
C CYS A 359 -20.96 0.33 -12.99
N SER A 360 -21.95 -0.40 -13.52
CA SER A 360 -22.48 -1.57 -12.83
C SER A 360 -21.40 -2.65 -12.73
N LEU A 361 -21.25 -3.26 -11.56
CA LEU A 361 -20.31 -4.35 -11.31
C LEU A 361 -20.98 -5.70 -11.56
N HIS A 362 -20.27 -6.61 -12.24
CA HIS A 362 -20.74 -7.98 -12.45
C HIS A 362 -20.23 -8.87 -11.31
N LYS A 363 -21.14 -9.39 -10.46
CA LYS A 363 -20.79 -10.40 -9.46
C LYS A 363 -20.21 -11.63 -10.17
N VAL A 364 -19.04 -12.07 -9.73
CA VAL A 364 -18.51 -13.40 -10.11
C VAL A 364 -19.43 -14.46 -9.51
N ARG A 365 -20.09 -15.24 -10.37
CA ARG A 365 -21.00 -16.32 -10.00
C ARG A 365 -20.28 -17.40 -9.20
N ASP A 366 -20.95 -17.94 -8.18
CA ASP A 366 -20.33 -18.88 -7.23
C ASP A 366 -20.08 -20.29 -7.82
N LYS A 367 -20.66 -20.62 -8.99
CA LYS A 367 -20.53 -21.93 -9.64
C LYS A 367 -19.26 -22.00 -10.50
N CYS A 368 -18.37 -22.94 -10.15
CA CYS A 368 -17.14 -23.26 -10.88
C CYS A 368 -17.07 -24.78 -11.08
N PRO A 369 -17.60 -25.35 -12.18
CA PRO A 369 -17.46 -26.79 -12.44
C PRO A 369 -16.00 -27.12 -12.70
N LEU A 370 -15.61 -28.35 -12.34
CA LEU A 370 -14.27 -28.88 -12.56
C LEU A 370 -14.33 -30.00 -13.61
N TYR A 371 -13.28 -30.09 -14.43
CA TYR A 371 -13.13 -31.11 -15.46
C TYR A 371 -11.87 -31.94 -15.22
N SER A 372 -11.97 -33.27 -15.32
CA SER A 372 -10.83 -34.19 -15.23
C SER A 372 -9.90 -34.06 -16.45
N PRO A 373 -8.66 -34.62 -16.41
CA PRO A 373 -7.70 -34.49 -17.51
C PRO A 373 -8.15 -35.07 -18.86
N ASP A 374 -9.20 -35.90 -18.86
CA ASP A 374 -9.86 -36.45 -20.05
C ASP A 374 -11.09 -35.63 -20.50
N GLY A 375 -11.30 -34.44 -19.93
CA GLY A 375 -12.36 -33.50 -20.29
C GLY A 375 -13.74 -33.79 -19.69
N LYS A 376 -13.94 -34.88 -18.94
CA LYS A 376 -15.23 -35.17 -18.31
C LYS A 376 -15.50 -34.24 -17.11
N PRO A 377 -16.78 -33.93 -16.78
CA PRO A 377 -17.11 -33.26 -15.53
C PRO A 377 -16.71 -34.13 -14.32
N VAL A 378 -16.12 -33.51 -13.29
CA VAL A 378 -15.85 -34.16 -12.00
C VAL A 378 -17.16 -34.44 -11.27
N ASP A 379 -17.23 -35.59 -10.59
CA ASP A 379 -18.40 -35.96 -9.77
C ASP A 379 -18.62 -34.98 -8.60
N PRO A 380 -19.85 -34.45 -8.39
CA PRO A 380 -20.12 -33.45 -7.35
C PRO A 380 -19.93 -33.94 -5.90
N ASP A 381 -20.13 -35.23 -5.62
CA ASP A 381 -19.93 -35.78 -4.29
C ASP A 381 -18.44 -36.02 -4.02
N MET A 382 -17.64 -36.36 -5.04
CA MET A 382 -16.17 -36.36 -4.97
C MET A 382 -15.60 -34.94 -4.81
N ASP A 383 -16.08 -33.95 -5.56
CA ASP A 383 -15.74 -32.52 -5.43
C ASP A 383 -15.96 -32.06 -3.97
N SER A 384 -17.18 -32.27 -3.47
CA SER A 384 -17.56 -32.01 -2.07
C SER A 384 -16.67 -32.77 -1.07
N LYS A 385 -16.37 -34.05 -1.29
CA LYS A 385 -15.54 -34.87 -0.40
C LYS A 385 -14.13 -34.31 -0.26
N VAL A 386 -13.47 -33.99 -1.39
CA VAL A 386 -12.08 -33.51 -1.39
C VAL A 386 -11.98 -32.05 -0.95
N GLU A 387 -12.96 -31.18 -1.28
CA GLU A 387 -13.01 -29.82 -0.73
C GLU A 387 -13.10 -29.86 0.81
N ASN A 388 -13.97 -30.71 1.36
CA ASN A 388 -14.10 -30.87 2.81
C ASN A 388 -12.84 -31.47 3.46
N ALA A 389 -12.12 -32.37 2.78
CA ALA A 389 -10.83 -32.87 3.24
C ALA A 389 -9.76 -31.76 3.27
N PHE A 390 -9.60 -31.04 2.16
CA PHE A 390 -8.66 -29.91 2.03
C PHE A 390 -8.92 -28.81 3.08
N ASN A 391 -10.17 -28.39 3.23
CA ASN A 391 -10.59 -27.41 4.25
C ASN A 391 -10.27 -27.89 5.68
N ARG A 392 -10.43 -29.20 5.95
CA ARG A 392 -10.06 -29.83 7.23
C ARG A 392 -8.55 -29.86 7.46
N LEU A 393 -7.73 -29.99 6.42
CA LEU A 393 -6.26 -29.91 6.54
C LEU A 393 -5.79 -28.48 6.82
N LEU A 394 -6.40 -27.46 6.20
CA LEU A 394 -6.17 -26.05 6.56
C LEU A 394 -6.58 -25.75 8.01
N ASP A 395 -7.70 -26.30 8.49
CA ASP A 395 -8.11 -26.19 9.89
C ASP A 395 -7.12 -26.88 10.86
N LYS A 396 -6.45 -27.96 10.43
CA LYS A 396 -5.36 -28.61 11.19
C LYS A 396 -4.08 -27.78 11.19
N ALA A 397 -3.66 -27.23 10.04
CA ALA A 397 -2.53 -26.31 9.94
C ALA A 397 -2.71 -25.06 10.82
N SER A 398 -3.93 -24.50 10.82
CA SER A 398 -4.33 -23.37 11.67
C SER A 398 -4.26 -23.69 13.18
N ARG A 399 -4.46 -24.97 13.58
CA ARG A 399 -4.23 -25.43 14.97
C ARG A 399 -2.76 -25.74 15.26
N LEU A 400 -2.03 -26.30 14.29
CA LEU A 400 -0.61 -26.66 14.43
C LEU A 400 0.22 -25.43 14.81
N ARG A 401 0.06 -24.31 14.09
CA ARG A 401 0.78 -23.06 14.44
C ARG A 401 0.44 -22.54 15.84
N GLN A 402 -0.80 -22.72 16.29
CA GLN A 402 -1.23 -22.33 17.64
C GLN A 402 -0.57 -23.20 18.73
N LEU A 403 -0.14 -24.42 18.41
CA LEU A 403 0.61 -25.31 19.30
C LEU A 403 2.13 -25.14 19.19
N MET A 404 2.65 -24.77 18.02
CA MET A 404 4.08 -24.58 17.77
C MET A 404 4.63 -23.22 18.22
N GLY A 405 3.77 -22.21 18.36
CA GLY A 405 4.19 -20.86 18.73
C GLY A 405 5.20 -20.28 17.72
N GLU A 406 6.28 -19.67 18.23
CA GLU A 406 7.33 -19.03 17.44
C GLU A 406 7.98 -19.98 16.41
N VAL A 407 8.07 -21.28 16.71
CA VAL A 407 8.67 -22.30 15.81
C VAL A 407 7.87 -22.45 14.51
N SER A 408 6.60 -22.01 14.45
CA SER A 408 5.80 -22.06 13.23
C SER A 408 6.25 -21.07 12.14
N VAL A 409 7.13 -20.12 12.45
CA VAL A 409 7.64 -19.10 11.51
C VAL A 409 8.63 -19.69 10.49
N ASP A 410 9.36 -20.73 10.89
CA ASP A 410 10.34 -21.46 10.06
C ASP A 410 9.71 -22.60 9.23
N VAL A 411 8.39 -22.83 9.35
CA VAL A 411 7.67 -23.93 8.69
C VAL A 411 6.86 -23.44 7.51
N SER A 412 6.92 -24.17 6.38
CA SER A 412 6.07 -23.88 5.22
C SER A 412 4.66 -24.47 5.36
N LEU A 413 3.66 -23.77 4.83
CA LEU A 413 2.28 -24.27 4.75
C LEU A 413 2.20 -25.56 3.92
N GLY A 414 3.00 -25.66 2.85
CA GLY A 414 3.08 -26.86 2.01
C GLY A 414 3.51 -28.09 2.80
N SER A 415 4.59 -27.99 3.57
CA SER A 415 5.09 -29.08 4.42
C SER A 415 4.04 -29.54 5.45
N ALA A 416 3.29 -28.62 6.04
CA ALA A 416 2.22 -28.95 6.99
C ALA A 416 1.03 -29.65 6.31
N LEU A 417 0.60 -29.18 5.14
CA LEU A 417 -0.50 -29.79 4.38
C LEU A 417 -0.14 -31.19 3.86
N GLU A 418 1.08 -31.37 3.36
CA GLU A 418 1.60 -32.66 2.89
C GLU A 418 1.70 -33.69 4.03
N THR A 419 2.32 -33.29 5.16
CA THR A 419 2.39 -34.13 6.37
C THR A 419 1.00 -34.55 6.85
N PHE A 420 0.02 -33.63 6.86
CA PHE A 420 -1.33 -33.98 7.31
C PHE A 420 -2.11 -34.84 6.30
N ARG A 421 -1.92 -34.65 4.98
CA ARG A 421 -2.49 -35.54 3.97
C ARG A 421 -2.09 -36.99 4.24
N GLU A 422 -0.79 -37.21 4.45
CA GLU A 422 -0.22 -38.54 4.68
C GLU A 422 -0.66 -39.14 6.02
N VAL A 423 -0.60 -38.37 7.11
CA VAL A 423 -0.99 -38.84 8.45
C VAL A 423 -2.48 -39.20 8.56
N TYR A 424 -3.36 -38.56 7.77
CA TYR A 424 -4.80 -38.82 7.80
C TYR A 424 -5.33 -39.70 6.66
N GLY A 425 -4.47 -40.09 5.71
CA GLY A 425 -4.90 -40.88 4.54
C GLY A 425 -5.93 -40.12 3.69
N ASP A 426 -5.69 -38.83 3.44
CA ASP A 426 -6.53 -38.02 2.56
C ASP A 426 -6.03 -38.06 1.12
N ALA A 427 -6.96 -38.06 0.15
CA ALA A 427 -6.70 -38.21 -1.29
C ALA A 427 -5.93 -39.51 -1.62
N VAL A 428 -6.59 -40.66 -1.44
CA VAL A 428 -5.95 -41.99 -1.45
C VAL A 428 -5.77 -42.56 -2.86
N ASN A 429 -6.59 -42.13 -3.81
CA ASN A 429 -6.53 -42.56 -5.21
C ASN A 429 -6.13 -41.41 -6.15
N ALA A 430 -5.82 -41.73 -7.41
CA ALA A 430 -5.35 -40.76 -8.39
C ALA A 430 -6.36 -39.64 -8.71
N GLU A 431 -7.66 -39.95 -8.78
CA GLU A 431 -8.70 -38.96 -9.09
C GLU A 431 -8.86 -37.95 -7.94
N GLU A 432 -8.91 -38.45 -6.70
CA GLU A 432 -8.89 -37.61 -5.49
C GLU A 432 -7.61 -36.77 -5.40
N MET A 433 -6.45 -37.33 -5.76
CA MET A 433 -5.17 -36.61 -5.73
C MET A 433 -5.11 -35.49 -6.78
N ASN A 434 -5.65 -35.72 -7.99
CA ASN A 434 -5.70 -34.71 -9.05
C ASN A 434 -6.60 -33.54 -8.65
N LEU A 435 -7.73 -33.83 -8.00
CA LEU A 435 -8.64 -32.85 -7.43
C LEU A 435 -8.04 -32.11 -6.21
N PHE A 436 -7.36 -32.82 -5.32
CA PHE A 436 -6.63 -32.22 -4.19
C PHE A 436 -5.50 -31.29 -4.68
N ASN A 437 -4.78 -31.70 -5.73
CA ASN A 437 -3.81 -30.87 -6.45
C ASN A 437 -4.45 -29.61 -7.05
N TRP A 438 -5.68 -29.68 -7.55
CA TRP A 438 -6.41 -28.50 -8.01
C TRP A 438 -6.70 -27.50 -6.87
N HIS A 439 -7.09 -27.98 -5.68
CA HIS A 439 -7.25 -27.11 -4.51
C HIS A 439 -5.92 -26.49 -4.05
N LEU A 440 -4.82 -27.25 -4.07
CA LEU A 440 -3.47 -26.72 -3.82
C LEU A 440 -3.09 -25.65 -4.85
N ALA A 441 -3.34 -25.88 -6.15
CA ALA A 441 -3.09 -24.92 -7.22
C ALA A 441 -3.92 -23.64 -7.08
N ASN A 442 -5.18 -23.74 -6.63
CA ASN A 442 -6.06 -22.61 -6.33
C ASN A 442 -5.55 -21.78 -5.13
N LEU A 443 -4.89 -22.43 -4.15
CA LEU A 443 -4.22 -21.75 -3.03
C LEU A 443 -2.89 -21.10 -3.46
N GLU A 444 -2.12 -21.75 -4.34
CA GLU A 444 -0.92 -21.17 -4.97
C GLU A 444 -1.27 -19.97 -5.86
N TYR A 445 -2.41 -20.01 -6.55
CA TYR A 445 -2.99 -18.88 -7.29
C TYR A 445 -3.33 -17.71 -6.35
N ALA A 446 -4.07 -17.96 -5.26
CA ALA A 446 -4.47 -16.92 -4.33
C ALA A 446 -3.26 -16.15 -3.76
N ASN A 447 -2.18 -16.87 -3.43
CA ASN A 447 -0.95 -16.30 -2.89
C ASN A 447 0.08 -15.88 -3.97
N ALA A 448 -0.15 -16.23 -5.25
CA ALA A 448 0.88 -16.29 -6.31
C ALA A 448 2.19 -17.00 -5.87
N GLY A 449 2.13 -17.91 -4.90
CA GLY A 449 3.30 -18.41 -4.18
C GLY A 449 3.32 -19.93 -4.10
N LEU A 450 4.53 -20.51 -4.14
CA LEU A 450 4.72 -21.94 -3.88
C LEU A 450 4.40 -22.22 -2.41
N LEU A 451 3.56 -23.24 -2.13
CA LEU A 451 3.19 -23.55 -0.74
C LEU A 451 4.40 -23.94 0.13
N SER A 452 5.45 -24.49 -0.49
CA SER A 452 6.75 -24.82 0.11
C SER A 452 7.59 -23.59 0.54
N LYS A 453 7.19 -22.37 0.16
CA LYS A 453 7.82 -21.11 0.55
C LYS A 453 6.92 -20.19 1.37
N LEU A 454 5.64 -20.54 1.49
CA LEU A 454 4.60 -19.74 2.13
C LEU A 454 4.54 -20.03 3.65
N SER A 455 4.50 -18.99 4.49
CA SER A 455 4.61 -19.11 5.96
C SER A 455 3.42 -19.84 6.59
N LEU A 456 3.65 -20.95 7.30
CA LEU A 456 2.59 -21.61 8.09
C LEU A 456 1.99 -20.65 9.13
N ALA A 457 2.83 -19.84 9.78
CA ALA A 457 2.44 -18.89 10.81
C ALA A 457 1.52 -17.77 10.29
N PHE A 458 1.85 -17.18 9.14
CA PHE A 458 1.38 -15.83 8.75
C PHE A 458 0.82 -15.68 7.33
N TRP A 459 0.63 -16.76 6.56
CA TRP A 459 0.10 -16.64 5.18
C TRP A 459 -1.31 -16.02 5.08
N ASP A 460 -2.15 -16.23 6.09
CA ASP A 460 -3.54 -15.76 6.21
C ASP A 460 -3.65 -14.61 7.23
N GLN A 461 -2.60 -13.80 7.38
CA GLN A 461 -2.58 -12.70 8.36
C GLN A 461 -3.54 -11.54 8.02
N ASP A 462 -3.96 -11.43 6.76
CA ASP A 462 -4.93 -10.44 6.26
C ASP A 462 -6.39 -10.93 6.21
N ASP A 463 -6.64 -12.24 6.44
CA ASP A 463 -7.98 -12.85 6.55
C ASP A 463 -8.96 -12.12 7.52
N PRO A 464 -8.50 -11.49 8.64
CA PRO A 464 -9.35 -10.69 9.52
C PRO A 464 -9.87 -9.37 8.93
N TYR A 465 -9.26 -8.86 7.85
CA TYR A 465 -9.55 -7.54 7.28
C TYR A 465 -10.39 -7.59 5.99
N ASP A 466 -10.80 -8.78 5.52
CA ASP A 466 -11.61 -8.97 4.31
C ASP A 466 -12.80 -7.98 4.23
N MET A 467 -12.82 -7.18 3.16
CA MET A 467 -13.72 -6.04 2.98
C MET A 467 -15.20 -6.39 2.78
N GLY A 468 -15.51 -7.67 2.53
CA GLY A 468 -16.87 -8.22 2.53
C GLY A 468 -17.77 -7.74 1.38
N GLY A 469 -18.88 -8.46 1.20
CA GLY A 469 -19.69 -8.36 -0.02
C GLY A 469 -19.13 -9.25 -1.13
N ASP A 470 -19.67 -9.10 -2.34
CA ASP A 470 -19.32 -9.97 -3.46
C ASP A 470 -17.93 -9.66 -4.05
N HIS A 471 -17.36 -10.67 -4.71
CA HIS A 471 -16.25 -10.48 -5.65
C HIS A 471 -16.82 -10.13 -7.03
N CYS A 472 -16.28 -9.09 -7.68
CA CYS A 472 -16.83 -8.60 -8.95
C CYS A 472 -15.77 -8.40 -10.04
N PHE A 473 -16.19 -8.57 -11.29
CA PHE A 473 -15.53 -8.00 -12.47
C PHE A 473 -16.10 -6.61 -12.78
N LEU A 474 -15.27 -5.75 -13.41
CA LEU A 474 -15.70 -4.47 -13.97
C LEU A 474 -15.93 -4.61 -15.48
N PRO A 475 -17.16 -4.39 -16.00
CA PRO A 475 -17.41 -4.45 -17.44
C PRO A 475 -16.56 -3.44 -18.23
N GLY A 476 -15.85 -3.92 -19.24
CA GLY A 476 -14.83 -3.18 -20.00
C GLY A 476 -13.43 -3.18 -19.37
N GLY A 477 -13.21 -3.92 -18.27
CA GLY A 477 -11.91 -4.15 -17.64
C GLY A 477 -11.42 -3.02 -16.72
N ASN A 478 -10.50 -3.34 -15.82
CA ASN A 478 -10.04 -2.45 -14.74
C ASN A 478 -9.22 -1.24 -15.22
N GLY A 479 -8.78 -1.25 -16.48
CA GLY A 479 -8.18 -0.11 -17.17
C GLY A 479 -9.09 1.13 -17.21
N ARG A 480 -10.42 0.95 -17.10
CA ARG A 480 -11.37 2.08 -16.93
C ARG A 480 -11.12 2.87 -15.64
N LEU A 481 -10.78 2.19 -14.54
CA LEU A 481 -10.41 2.82 -13.26
C LEU A 481 -9.08 3.58 -13.41
N VAL A 482 -8.11 2.96 -14.08
CA VAL A 482 -6.80 3.58 -14.36
C VAL A 482 -6.97 4.85 -15.19
N GLN A 483 -7.73 4.79 -16.30
CA GLN A 483 -7.98 5.92 -17.19
C GLN A 483 -8.62 7.11 -16.44
N ALA A 484 -9.65 6.85 -15.63
CA ALA A 484 -10.30 7.88 -14.83
C ALA A 484 -9.37 8.49 -13.76
N LEU A 485 -8.49 7.68 -13.16
CA LEU A 485 -7.52 8.17 -12.18
C LEU A 485 -6.39 8.99 -12.84
N THR A 486 -5.97 8.64 -14.06
CA THR A 486 -4.95 9.40 -14.83
C THR A 486 -5.41 10.76 -15.34
N GLU A 487 -6.72 11.03 -15.32
CA GLU A 487 -7.28 12.28 -15.85
C GLU A 487 -6.68 13.51 -15.13
N ASN A 488 -6.07 14.40 -15.92
CA ASN A 488 -5.37 15.63 -15.51
C ASN A 488 -4.15 15.44 -14.59
N LEU A 489 -3.53 14.26 -14.56
CA LEU A 489 -2.29 14.03 -13.82
C LEU A 489 -1.01 14.28 -14.66
N PRO A 490 0.02 14.93 -14.10
CA PRO A 490 1.30 15.20 -14.77
C PRO A 490 2.19 13.95 -14.79
N ILE A 491 1.91 13.02 -15.72
CA ILE A 491 2.65 11.76 -15.88
C ILE A 491 3.67 11.87 -17.02
N LEU A 492 4.93 11.57 -16.72
CA LEU A 492 6.01 11.41 -17.68
C LEU A 492 6.28 9.92 -17.89
N TYR A 493 5.82 9.40 -19.03
CA TYR A 493 6.03 8.01 -19.45
C TYR A 493 7.45 7.77 -19.97
N GLU A 494 7.84 6.50 -20.01
CA GLU A 494 9.16 6.03 -20.46
C GLU A 494 10.32 6.68 -19.67
N LYS A 495 10.09 6.90 -18.36
CA LYS A 495 11.03 7.42 -17.36
C LYS A 495 11.39 6.35 -16.33
N THR A 496 12.13 5.33 -16.78
CA THR A 496 12.78 4.37 -15.88
C THR A 496 13.67 5.13 -14.89
N VAL A 497 13.41 4.98 -13.60
CA VAL A 497 14.26 5.55 -12.53
C VAL A 497 15.36 4.56 -12.19
N HIS A 498 16.60 5.07 -12.04
CA HIS A 498 17.79 4.25 -11.78
C HIS A 498 18.49 4.65 -10.47
N THR A 499 18.24 5.87 -9.97
CA THR A 499 18.82 6.37 -8.73
C THR A 499 17.85 7.34 -8.07
N ILE A 500 17.70 7.23 -6.74
CA ILE A 500 16.96 8.15 -5.90
C ILE A 500 17.92 8.66 -4.82
N ARG A 501 18.26 9.95 -4.89
CA ARG A 501 19.03 10.65 -3.85
C ARG A 501 18.07 11.39 -2.92
N TYR A 502 18.32 11.36 -1.61
CA TYR A 502 17.48 12.06 -0.62
C TYR A 502 18.32 12.59 0.55
N GLY A 503 17.90 13.69 1.15
CA GLY A 503 18.58 14.29 2.30
C GLY A 503 17.94 15.58 2.78
N ASN A 504 18.68 16.33 3.60
CA ASN A 504 18.19 17.56 4.23
C ASN A 504 17.69 18.60 3.21
N ASP A 505 18.29 18.64 2.02
CA ASP A 505 18.00 19.61 0.97
C ASP A 505 16.83 19.21 0.05
N GLY A 506 16.30 17.99 0.15
CA GLY A 506 15.22 17.48 -0.69
C GLY A 506 15.50 16.10 -1.29
N VAL A 507 15.10 15.90 -2.55
CA VAL A 507 15.30 14.69 -3.33
C VAL A 507 15.77 15.00 -4.76
N GLN A 508 16.61 14.13 -5.32
CA GLN A 508 16.96 14.09 -6.74
C GLN A 508 16.66 12.69 -7.29
N VAL A 509 15.75 12.58 -8.26
CA VAL A 509 15.37 11.32 -8.90
C VAL A 509 15.93 11.28 -10.33
N ILE A 510 16.69 10.25 -10.67
CA ILE A 510 17.45 10.17 -11.92
C ILE A 510 16.84 9.12 -12.85
N ALA A 511 16.39 9.57 -14.03
CA ALA A 511 15.81 8.74 -15.07
C ALA A 511 16.53 8.94 -16.41
N GLY A 512 17.36 7.97 -16.80
CA GLY A 512 18.29 8.12 -17.91
C GLY A 512 19.29 9.25 -17.63
N SER A 513 19.42 10.18 -18.59
CA SER A 513 20.22 11.41 -18.44
C SER A 513 19.49 12.55 -17.71
N GLN A 514 18.21 12.37 -17.34
CA GLN A 514 17.40 13.44 -16.74
C GLN A 514 17.40 13.34 -15.20
N VAL A 515 17.57 14.49 -14.55
CA VAL A 515 17.45 14.64 -13.09
C VAL A 515 16.19 15.45 -12.78
N PHE A 516 15.36 14.92 -11.89
CA PHE A 516 14.15 15.57 -11.39
C PHE A 516 14.37 15.93 -9.92
N GLU A 517 14.16 17.19 -9.56
CA GLU A 517 14.37 17.70 -8.20
C GLU A 517 13.06 18.02 -7.50
N GLY A 518 12.98 17.77 -6.19
CA GLY A 518 11.78 18.03 -5.40
C GLY A 518 12.06 18.06 -3.90
N ASP A 519 11.03 18.39 -3.11
CA ASP A 519 11.12 18.37 -1.65
C ASP A 519 10.95 16.96 -1.08
N MET A 520 10.15 16.12 -1.73
CA MET A 520 9.85 14.76 -1.30
C MET A 520 9.70 13.82 -2.50
N ALA A 521 10.04 12.55 -2.31
CA ALA A 521 9.78 11.47 -3.24
C ALA A 521 8.83 10.43 -2.63
N LEU A 522 7.93 9.88 -3.45
CA LEU A 522 7.11 8.71 -3.14
C LEU A 522 7.47 7.57 -4.09
N CYS A 523 8.08 6.51 -3.55
CA CYS A 523 8.45 5.33 -4.30
C CYS A 523 7.28 4.33 -4.30
N THR A 524 6.72 4.02 -5.48
CA THR A 524 5.64 3.01 -5.62
C THR A 524 6.01 1.86 -6.57
N VAL A 525 7.31 1.56 -6.70
CA VAL A 525 7.78 0.45 -7.54
C VAL A 525 7.45 -0.91 -6.87
N PRO A 526 7.16 -1.97 -7.63
CA PRO A 526 6.88 -3.29 -7.07
C PRO A 526 8.02 -3.87 -6.23
N LEU A 527 7.70 -4.72 -5.25
CA LEU A 527 8.69 -5.37 -4.38
C LEU A 527 9.74 -6.18 -5.18
N GLY A 528 9.37 -6.80 -6.31
CA GLY A 528 10.35 -7.43 -7.21
C GLY A 528 11.42 -6.47 -7.76
N VAL A 529 11.06 -5.20 -8.01
CA VAL A 529 11.99 -4.14 -8.45
C VAL A 529 12.86 -3.63 -7.30
N LEU A 530 12.35 -3.65 -6.06
CA LEU A 530 13.19 -3.38 -4.88
C LEU A 530 14.18 -4.52 -4.61
N LYS A 531 13.72 -5.78 -4.72
CA LYS A 531 14.53 -6.99 -4.54
C LYS A 531 15.67 -7.13 -5.56
N SER A 532 15.51 -6.61 -6.77
CA SER A 532 16.55 -6.69 -7.82
C SER A 532 17.70 -5.69 -7.63
N GLY A 533 17.56 -4.70 -6.75
CA GLY A 533 18.55 -3.63 -6.56
C GLY A 533 18.72 -2.69 -7.76
N SER A 534 17.81 -2.72 -8.75
CA SER A 534 17.94 -1.91 -9.98
C SER A 534 17.79 -0.40 -9.78
N ILE A 535 17.32 0.04 -8.61
CA ILE A 535 17.27 1.44 -8.21
C ILE A 535 18.27 1.67 -7.07
N LYS A 536 19.28 2.50 -7.33
CA LYS A 536 20.26 2.88 -6.31
C LYS A 536 19.72 3.99 -5.40
N PHE A 537 19.65 3.72 -4.10
CA PHE A 537 19.32 4.73 -3.09
C PHE A 537 20.61 5.41 -2.59
N ILE A 538 20.58 6.74 -2.41
CA ILE A 538 21.72 7.52 -1.88
C ILE A 538 21.21 8.57 -0.86
N PRO A 539 21.48 8.42 0.45
CA PRO A 539 22.17 7.29 1.09
C PRO A 539 21.40 5.98 0.92
N GLU A 540 22.02 4.87 1.31
CA GLU A 540 21.38 3.56 1.30
C GLU A 540 20.16 3.51 2.24
N LEU A 541 19.22 2.61 1.96
CA LEU A 541 18.03 2.42 2.79
C LEU A 541 18.42 1.84 4.16
N PRO A 542 17.67 2.12 5.24
CA PRO A 542 17.94 1.53 6.56
C PRO A 542 17.94 0.00 6.51
N GLN A 543 18.89 -0.64 7.20
CA GLN A 543 19.07 -2.10 7.17
C GLN A 543 17.77 -2.88 7.44
N ARG A 544 16.96 -2.44 8.42
CA ARG A 544 15.63 -3.02 8.73
C ARG A 544 14.74 -3.14 7.48
N LYS A 545 14.73 -2.10 6.63
CA LYS A 545 13.96 -2.06 5.38
C LYS A 545 14.58 -2.96 4.31
N LEU A 546 15.91 -3.00 4.19
CA LEU A 546 16.59 -3.95 3.28
C LEU A 546 16.29 -5.41 3.67
N ASP A 547 16.28 -5.71 4.97
CA ASP A 547 15.96 -7.04 5.47
C ASP A 547 14.49 -7.40 5.24
N GLY A 548 13.56 -6.46 5.38
CA GLY A 548 12.14 -6.65 5.03
C GLY A 548 11.92 -6.86 3.53
N ILE A 549 12.61 -6.07 2.68
CA ILE A 549 12.66 -6.27 1.22
C ILE A 549 13.18 -7.67 0.89
N LYS A 550 14.16 -8.18 1.65
CA LYS A 550 14.71 -9.54 1.48
C LYS A 550 13.72 -10.62 1.93
N ARG A 551 13.15 -10.50 3.13
CA ARG A 551 12.24 -11.49 3.76
C ARG A 551 10.94 -11.71 3.02
N LEU A 552 10.19 -10.65 2.70
CA LEU A 552 8.86 -10.77 2.08
C LEU A 552 8.91 -11.62 0.81
N GLY A 553 7.92 -12.49 0.62
CA GLY A 553 7.78 -13.22 -0.63
C GLY A 553 7.33 -12.28 -1.75
N PHE A 554 7.77 -12.55 -2.98
CA PHE A 554 7.21 -11.93 -4.18
C PHE A 554 6.90 -13.03 -5.19
N GLY A 555 5.62 -13.22 -5.44
CA GLY A 555 5.04 -14.34 -6.15
C GLY A 555 4.99 -14.17 -7.67
N LEU A 556 4.54 -15.23 -8.33
CA LEU A 556 4.32 -15.27 -9.77
C LEU A 556 3.00 -15.97 -10.12
N LEU A 557 2.20 -15.28 -10.93
CA LEU A 557 0.94 -15.71 -11.52
C LEU A 557 0.88 -15.13 -12.92
N ASN A 558 0.62 -15.98 -13.92
CA ASN A 558 0.49 -15.59 -15.31
C ASN A 558 -0.86 -16.00 -15.92
N LYS A 559 -1.15 -15.52 -17.13
CA LYS A 559 -2.39 -15.76 -17.85
C LYS A 559 -2.18 -15.99 -19.35
N VAL A 560 -3.11 -16.71 -19.97
CA VAL A 560 -3.31 -16.78 -21.43
C VAL A 560 -4.70 -16.25 -21.75
N ALA A 561 -4.79 -15.03 -22.29
CA ALA A 561 -6.04 -14.45 -22.76
C ALA A 561 -6.26 -14.75 -24.25
N MET A 562 -7.47 -15.15 -24.63
CA MET A 562 -7.80 -15.61 -25.99
C MET A 562 -9.13 -14.99 -26.45
N LEU A 563 -9.15 -14.36 -27.62
CA LEU A 563 -10.34 -13.84 -28.29
C LEU A 563 -10.79 -14.83 -29.37
N PHE A 564 -12.03 -15.31 -29.29
CA PHE A 564 -12.60 -16.29 -30.22
C PHE A 564 -13.59 -15.67 -31.23
N PRO A 565 -14.00 -16.38 -32.30
CA PRO A 565 -15.05 -15.91 -33.20
C PRO A 565 -16.43 -15.77 -32.53
N HIS A 566 -16.74 -16.66 -31.58
CA HIS A 566 -18.01 -16.71 -30.84
C HIS A 566 -17.79 -17.33 -29.45
N VAL A 567 -18.83 -17.28 -28.59
CA VAL A 567 -18.84 -17.93 -27.28
C VAL A 567 -19.33 -19.36 -27.45
N PHE A 568 -18.44 -20.36 -27.35
CA PHE A 568 -18.81 -21.78 -27.40
C PHE A 568 -19.03 -22.40 -26.01
N TRP A 569 -18.46 -21.79 -24.96
CA TRP A 569 -18.53 -22.25 -23.56
C TRP A 569 -19.79 -21.79 -22.79
N GLY A 570 -20.70 -21.07 -23.44
CA GLY A 570 -21.90 -20.50 -22.83
C GLY A 570 -21.68 -19.24 -21.98
N THR A 571 -22.78 -18.65 -21.52
CA THR A 571 -22.81 -17.37 -20.77
C THR A 571 -23.11 -17.52 -19.28
N GLU A 572 -23.41 -18.72 -18.80
CA GLU A 572 -23.93 -18.98 -17.44
C GLU A 572 -22.85 -19.27 -16.40
N LEU A 573 -21.61 -19.42 -16.84
CA LEU A 573 -20.44 -19.64 -16.00
C LEU A 573 -19.45 -18.48 -16.19
N ASP A 574 -18.98 -17.95 -15.07
CA ASP A 574 -17.88 -16.96 -15.05
C ASP A 574 -16.52 -17.64 -14.88
N THR A 575 -16.50 -18.87 -14.34
CA THR A 575 -15.29 -19.64 -14.06
C THR A 575 -15.51 -21.14 -14.25
N PHE A 576 -14.48 -21.88 -14.68
CA PHE A 576 -14.42 -23.34 -14.61
C PHE A 576 -12.96 -23.82 -14.41
N GLY A 577 -12.77 -24.99 -13.82
CA GLY A 577 -11.45 -25.56 -13.53
C GLY A 577 -11.12 -26.80 -14.36
N HIS A 578 -9.83 -27.06 -14.54
CA HIS A 578 -9.29 -28.25 -15.19
C HIS A 578 -8.22 -28.88 -14.28
N LEU A 579 -8.36 -30.18 -14.00
CA LEU A 579 -7.44 -30.95 -13.15
C LEU A 579 -6.17 -31.32 -13.92
N SER A 580 -5.10 -31.67 -13.21
CA SER A 580 -3.92 -32.31 -13.80
C SER A 580 -3.56 -33.57 -13.04
N ASP A 581 -3.15 -34.57 -13.81
CA ASP A 581 -2.50 -35.82 -13.45
C ASP A 581 -1.04 -35.65 -12.97
N GLU A 582 -0.38 -34.55 -13.35
CA GLU A 582 0.97 -34.21 -12.92
C GLU A 582 0.98 -33.18 -11.76
N THR A 583 1.33 -33.61 -10.55
CA THR A 583 1.52 -32.71 -9.38
C THR A 583 2.41 -31.50 -9.69
N SER A 584 3.47 -31.67 -10.49
CA SER A 584 4.39 -30.56 -10.86
C SER A 584 3.80 -29.55 -11.86
N ARG A 585 2.63 -29.86 -12.43
CA ARG A 585 1.88 -29.03 -13.40
C ARG A 585 0.47 -28.69 -12.92
N ARG A 586 0.12 -28.97 -11.66
CA ARG A 586 -1.20 -28.69 -11.05
C ARG A 586 -1.74 -27.27 -11.27
N GLY A 587 -0.84 -26.27 -11.41
CA GLY A 587 -1.18 -24.87 -11.67
C GLY A 587 -1.15 -24.46 -13.15
N GLU A 588 -0.93 -25.38 -14.09
CA GLU A 588 -0.85 -25.11 -15.53
C GLU A 588 -2.26 -25.10 -16.15
N PHE A 589 -2.77 -23.91 -16.49
CA PHE A 589 -4.10 -23.72 -17.09
C PHE A 589 -5.27 -24.26 -16.24
N PHE A 590 -5.05 -24.41 -14.94
CA PHE A 590 -5.95 -25.09 -14.00
C PHE A 590 -7.30 -24.40 -13.78
N LEU A 591 -7.43 -23.11 -14.10
CA LEU A 591 -8.61 -22.30 -13.87
C LEU A 591 -8.80 -21.31 -15.03
N PHE A 592 -10.00 -21.30 -15.58
CA PHE A 592 -10.42 -20.44 -16.69
C PHE A 592 -11.42 -19.40 -16.20
N TYR A 593 -11.27 -18.15 -16.66
CA TYR A 593 -12.26 -17.09 -16.51
C TYR A 593 -12.98 -16.85 -17.84
N SER A 594 -14.31 -16.97 -17.81
CA SER A 594 -15.20 -16.51 -18.87
C SER A 594 -15.39 -15.00 -18.72
N TYR A 595 -14.91 -14.27 -19.71
CA TYR A 595 -15.05 -12.81 -19.77
C TYR A 595 -16.18 -12.39 -20.74
N ALA A 596 -16.95 -13.35 -21.27
CA ALA A 596 -17.99 -13.14 -22.29
C ALA A 596 -19.06 -12.10 -21.90
N THR A 597 -19.48 -12.09 -20.63
CA THR A 597 -20.48 -11.17 -20.06
C THR A 597 -19.95 -9.77 -19.75
N VAL A 598 -18.62 -9.60 -19.66
CA VAL A 598 -18.00 -8.38 -19.11
C VAL A 598 -17.01 -7.68 -20.05
N ALA A 599 -16.39 -8.39 -20.99
CA ALA A 599 -15.36 -7.83 -21.87
C ALA A 599 -15.90 -7.11 -23.11
N GLY A 600 -17.20 -7.26 -23.42
CA GLY A 600 -17.80 -6.83 -24.68
C GLY A 600 -17.58 -7.79 -25.85
N GLY A 601 -16.97 -8.96 -25.61
CA GLY A 601 -16.73 -9.97 -26.64
C GLY A 601 -16.27 -11.32 -26.06
N PRO A 602 -16.18 -12.36 -26.91
CA PRO A 602 -15.86 -13.74 -26.53
C PRO A 602 -14.39 -13.90 -26.11
N ILE A 603 -14.10 -13.61 -24.84
CA ILE A 603 -12.80 -13.84 -24.20
C ILE A 603 -12.88 -14.99 -23.20
N LEU A 604 -11.94 -15.93 -23.29
CA LEU A 604 -11.51 -16.78 -22.17
C LEU A 604 -10.12 -16.34 -21.70
N ILE A 605 -9.86 -16.50 -20.40
CA ILE A 605 -8.53 -16.30 -19.81
C ILE A 605 -8.16 -17.52 -18.96
N ALA A 606 -7.17 -18.30 -19.39
CA ALA A 606 -6.61 -19.40 -18.59
C ALA A 606 -5.53 -18.86 -17.63
N LEU A 607 -5.47 -19.38 -16.41
CA LEU A 607 -4.52 -18.96 -15.36
C LEU A 607 -3.37 -19.96 -15.19
N VAL A 608 -2.18 -19.45 -14.85
CA VAL A 608 -0.96 -20.25 -14.63
C VAL A 608 -0.32 -19.87 -13.30
N ALA A 609 -0.36 -20.78 -12.33
CA ALA A 609 0.04 -20.57 -10.93
C ALA A 609 1.11 -21.60 -10.47
N GLY A 610 1.61 -21.44 -9.23
CA GLY A 610 2.54 -22.38 -8.60
C GLY A 610 3.84 -22.57 -9.39
N GLU A 611 4.40 -23.79 -9.38
CA GLU A 611 5.60 -24.12 -10.15
C GLU A 611 5.42 -23.93 -11.66
N ALA A 612 4.20 -24.19 -12.17
CA ALA A 612 3.89 -24.03 -13.58
C ALA A 612 4.09 -22.57 -14.02
N ALA A 613 3.80 -21.58 -13.17
CA ALA A 613 4.01 -20.17 -13.49
C ALA A 613 5.49 -19.82 -13.78
N HIS A 614 6.43 -20.47 -13.09
CA HIS A 614 7.87 -20.30 -13.33
C HIS A 614 8.33 -21.03 -14.60
N LYS A 615 7.86 -22.26 -14.82
CA LYS A 615 8.12 -23.03 -16.06
C LYS A 615 7.58 -22.28 -17.29
N PHE A 616 6.42 -21.65 -17.14
CA PHE A 616 5.68 -20.92 -18.19
C PHE A 616 6.37 -19.65 -18.69
N GLU A 617 7.19 -18.95 -17.90
CA GLU A 617 7.93 -17.76 -18.39
C GLU A 617 8.81 -18.09 -19.60
N ASN A 618 9.41 -19.29 -19.63
CA ASN A 618 10.28 -19.76 -20.72
C ASN A 618 9.54 -20.55 -21.82
N MET A 619 8.23 -20.81 -21.67
CA MET A 619 7.43 -21.55 -22.65
C MET A 619 7.18 -20.67 -23.90
N PRO A 620 7.24 -21.20 -25.13
CA PRO A 620 6.80 -20.46 -26.32
C PRO A 620 5.29 -20.13 -26.23
N PRO A 621 4.85 -18.92 -26.64
CA PRO A 621 3.42 -18.57 -26.62
C PRO A 621 2.54 -19.44 -27.53
N THR A 622 3.11 -20.02 -28.58
CA THR A 622 2.46 -21.03 -29.45
C THR A 622 2.04 -22.25 -28.63
N ASP A 623 2.99 -22.85 -27.92
CA ASP A 623 2.84 -24.11 -27.20
C ASP A 623 1.86 -23.95 -26.04
N ALA A 624 1.90 -22.79 -25.38
CA ALA A 624 0.93 -22.38 -24.39
C ALA A 624 -0.50 -22.36 -24.95
N VAL A 625 -0.71 -21.72 -26.10
CA VAL A 625 -2.02 -21.65 -26.76
C VAL A 625 -2.46 -23.05 -27.23
N THR A 626 -1.57 -23.83 -27.84
CA THR A 626 -1.86 -25.20 -28.27
C THR A 626 -2.34 -26.08 -27.11
N ARG A 627 -1.66 -26.04 -25.95
CA ARG A 627 -2.07 -26.78 -24.76
C ARG A 627 -3.43 -26.33 -24.23
N VAL A 628 -3.69 -25.03 -24.20
CA VAL A 628 -4.99 -24.49 -23.76
C VAL A 628 -6.12 -24.88 -24.72
N ILE A 629 -5.88 -24.85 -26.04
CA ILE A 629 -6.85 -25.30 -27.05
C ILE A 629 -7.07 -26.82 -26.96
N GLN A 630 -6.05 -27.62 -26.68
CA GLN A 630 -6.20 -29.06 -26.43
C GLN A 630 -7.09 -29.35 -25.21
N ILE A 631 -6.91 -28.64 -24.09
CA ILE A 631 -7.78 -28.73 -22.91
C ILE A 631 -9.23 -28.37 -23.26
N LEU A 632 -9.44 -27.26 -23.97
CA LEU A 632 -10.77 -26.83 -24.39
C LEU A 632 -11.43 -27.85 -25.33
N LYS A 633 -10.68 -28.42 -26.28
CA LYS A 633 -11.17 -29.46 -27.20
C LYS A 633 -11.57 -30.72 -26.45
N GLY A 634 -10.74 -31.19 -25.51
CA GLY A 634 -11.07 -32.32 -24.63
C GLY A 634 -12.35 -32.11 -23.83
N ILE A 635 -12.63 -30.89 -23.36
CA ILE A 635 -13.87 -30.57 -22.63
C ILE A 635 -15.09 -30.49 -23.56
N TYR A 636 -14.99 -29.78 -24.69
CA TYR A 636 -16.16 -29.35 -25.46
C TYR A 636 -16.48 -30.22 -26.70
N GLU A 637 -15.49 -30.76 -27.40
CA GLU A 637 -15.74 -31.58 -28.60
C GLU A 637 -16.52 -32.88 -28.30
N PRO A 638 -16.29 -33.60 -27.17
CA PRO A 638 -17.12 -34.74 -26.77
C PRO A 638 -18.59 -34.39 -26.45
N GLN A 639 -18.90 -33.10 -26.25
CA GLN A 639 -20.27 -32.59 -26.08
C GLN A 639 -20.92 -32.17 -27.42
N GLY A 640 -20.23 -32.39 -28.55
CA GLY A 640 -20.66 -31.95 -29.88
C GLY A 640 -20.43 -30.46 -30.15
N ILE A 641 -19.58 -29.79 -29.35
CA ILE A 641 -19.30 -28.36 -29.46
C ILE A 641 -17.90 -28.18 -30.08
N GLU A 642 -17.87 -27.70 -31.33
CA GLU A 642 -16.62 -27.35 -32.02
C GLU A 642 -15.89 -26.22 -31.28
N VAL A 643 -14.58 -26.38 -31.06
CA VAL A 643 -13.73 -25.32 -30.47
C VAL A 643 -12.98 -24.60 -31.59
N PRO A 644 -13.41 -23.38 -31.98
CA PRO A 644 -12.74 -22.62 -33.03
C PRO A 644 -11.37 -22.12 -32.57
N GLU A 645 -10.44 -21.96 -33.52
CA GLU A 645 -9.14 -21.34 -33.25
C GLU A 645 -9.29 -19.86 -32.84
N PRO A 646 -8.43 -19.35 -31.95
CA PRO A 646 -8.52 -17.98 -31.44
C PRO A 646 -8.05 -16.95 -32.48
N ILE A 647 -8.81 -15.86 -32.63
CA ILE A 647 -8.50 -14.70 -33.46
C ILE A 647 -7.22 -14.00 -32.98
N GLN A 648 -7.06 -13.88 -31.66
CA GLN A 648 -5.93 -13.22 -31.04
C GLN A 648 -5.66 -13.80 -29.65
N THR A 649 -4.38 -13.97 -29.31
CA THR A 649 -3.95 -14.53 -28.03
C THR A 649 -2.88 -13.64 -27.38
N VAL A 650 -2.88 -13.56 -26.05
CA VAL A 650 -1.84 -12.87 -25.28
C VAL A 650 -1.44 -13.70 -24.05
N CYS A 651 -0.18 -14.13 -24.01
CA CYS A 651 0.44 -14.71 -22.81
C CYS A 651 1.09 -13.60 -21.98
N THR A 652 0.95 -13.63 -20.65
CA THR A 652 1.68 -12.72 -19.76
C THR A 652 3.05 -13.28 -19.35
N ARG A 653 3.98 -12.39 -19.01
CA ARG A 653 5.34 -12.69 -18.57
C ARG A 653 5.70 -11.78 -17.39
N TRP A 654 4.94 -11.87 -16.29
CA TRP A 654 5.08 -10.96 -15.15
C TRP A 654 6.41 -11.09 -14.43
N GLY A 655 7.02 -12.28 -14.45
CA GLY A 655 8.35 -12.55 -13.88
C GLY A 655 9.48 -11.94 -14.71
N SER A 656 9.38 -11.98 -16.04
CA SER A 656 10.35 -11.34 -16.94
C SER A 656 10.08 -9.85 -17.22
N ASP A 657 8.97 -9.28 -16.75
CA ASP A 657 8.66 -7.85 -16.92
C ASP A 657 9.58 -6.98 -16.03
N PRO A 658 10.48 -6.15 -16.60
CA PRO A 658 11.49 -5.42 -15.84
C PRO A 658 10.90 -4.34 -14.92
N PHE A 659 9.64 -3.97 -15.10
CA PHE A 659 8.92 -3.01 -14.25
C PHE A 659 8.02 -3.70 -13.22
N SER A 660 8.16 -5.01 -13.01
CA SER A 660 7.42 -5.74 -11.96
C SER A 660 8.21 -6.90 -11.35
N LEU A 661 8.87 -7.74 -12.15
CA LEU A 661 9.70 -8.88 -11.71
C LEU A 661 8.94 -9.86 -10.79
N GLY A 662 7.70 -10.18 -11.17
CA GLY A 662 6.72 -10.95 -10.42
C GLY A 662 5.35 -10.27 -10.38
N SER A 663 4.39 -10.93 -9.72
CA SER A 663 2.97 -10.54 -9.74
C SER A 663 2.55 -9.75 -8.49
N TYR A 664 2.72 -10.29 -7.27
CA TYR A 664 2.38 -9.61 -6.01
C TYR A 664 3.08 -10.24 -4.80
N SER A 665 3.11 -9.54 -3.66
CA SER A 665 3.75 -10.04 -2.44
C SER A 665 2.97 -11.17 -1.77
N ASN A 666 3.66 -11.98 -0.97
CA ASN A 666 3.07 -12.92 -0.02
C ASN A 666 3.98 -13.07 1.22
N VAL A 667 3.45 -13.62 2.31
CA VAL A 667 4.24 -13.82 3.54
C VAL A 667 5.00 -15.14 3.45
N ALA A 668 6.28 -15.04 3.09
CA ALA A 668 7.18 -16.19 2.99
C ALA A 668 7.60 -16.72 4.38
N VAL A 669 8.09 -17.96 4.42
CA VAL A 669 8.76 -18.53 5.62
C VAL A 669 9.85 -17.57 6.11
N GLY A 670 9.90 -17.32 7.42
CA GLY A 670 10.80 -16.34 8.03
C GLY A 670 10.37 -14.86 7.90
N ALA A 671 9.27 -14.54 7.21
CA ALA A 671 8.68 -13.19 7.14
C ALA A 671 7.40 -13.09 7.97
N SER A 672 6.98 -11.87 8.31
CA SER A 672 5.73 -11.59 9.03
C SER A 672 4.93 -10.45 8.41
N GLY A 673 3.73 -10.18 8.96
CA GLY A 673 2.97 -8.97 8.60
C GLY A 673 3.69 -7.66 8.93
N ASP A 674 4.62 -7.67 9.89
CA ASP A 674 5.40 -6.50 10.30
C ASP A 674 6.38 -6.05 9.20
N ASP A 675 6.77 -6.94 8.28
CA ASP A 675 7.62 -6.59 7.14
C ASP A 675 6.92 -5.66 6.14
N TYR A 676 5.59 -5.69 6.06
CA TYR A 676 4.81 -4.74 5.25
C TYR A 676 4.84 -3.33 5.86
N ASP A 677 4.74 -3.25 7.20
CA ASP A 677 4.80 -1.98 7.94
C ASP A 677 6.23 -1.39 7.87
N ILE A 678 7.24 -2.26 8.02
CA ILE A 678 8.65 -1.93 7.78
C ILE A 678 8.87 -1.40 6.35
N LEU A 679 8.19 -1.96 5.34
CA LEU A 679 8.33 -1.44 3.96
C LEU A 679 7.65 -0.07 3.78
N ALA A 680 6.58 0.21 4.52
CA ALA A 680 5.91 1.52 4.52
C ALA A 680 6.72 2.65 5.19
N GLU A 681 7.59 2.36 6.18
CA GLU A 681 8.40 3.37 6.90
C GLU A 681 9.05 4.40 5.97
N ASN A 682 8.93 5.69 6.27
CA ASN A 682 9.63 6.73 5.51
C ASN A 682 11.13 6.80 5.84
N ALA A 683 11.91 7.42 4.95
CA ALA A 683 13.35 7.61 5.10
C ALA A 683 13.76 9.10 4.98
N GLY A 684 14.85 9.46 5.67
CA GLY A 684 15.46 10.79 5.62
C GLY A 684 14.63 11.91 6.28
N ASP A 685 14.06 11.67 7.47
CA ASP A 685 13.12 12.58 8.16
C ASP A 685 11.93 13.00 7.26
N GLY A 686 11.25 12.00 6.66
CA GLY A 686 10.12 12.21 5.76
C GLY A 686 10.49 12.89 4.44
N ARG A 687 11.58 12.44 3.79
CA ARG A 687 11.98 12.90 2.45
C ARG A 687 11.67 11.86 1.37
N LEU A 688 11.77 10.57 1.70
CA LEU A 688 11.41 9.45 0.83
C LEU A 688 10.34 8.57 1.49
N PHE A 689 9.22 8.36 0.81
CA PHE A 689 8.07 7.58 1.29
C PHE A 689 7.83 6.36 0.39
N PHE A 690 7.06 5.39 0.88
CA PHE A 690 6.82 4.11 0.19
C PHE A 690 5.33 3.74 0.18
N ALA A 691 4.78 3.51 -1.02
CA ALA A 691 3.41 3.02 -1.23
C ALA A 691 3.37 1.85 -2.23
N GLY A 692 2.23 1.17 -2.33
CA GLY A 692 2.05 -0.05 -3.13
C GLY A 692 1.50 -1.19 -2.28
N GLU A 693 1.05 -2.27 -2.93
CA GLU A 693 0.46 -3.42 -2.21
C GLU A 693 1.41 -4.06 -1.20
N ALA A 694 2.71 -4.15 -1.50
CA ALA A 694 3.72 -4.60 -0.55
C ALA A 694 4.02 -3.62 0.61
N THR A 695 3.24 -2.57 0.81
CA THR A 695 3.39 -1.59 1.92
C THR A 695 2.16 -1.52 2.83
N THR A 696 1.27 -2.50 2.78
CA THR A 696 0.06 -2.53 3.63
C THR A 696 -0.19 -3.93 4.18
N ARG A 697 -0.05 -4.08 5.49
CA ARG A 697 -0.29 -5.33 6.22
C ARG A 697 -1.73 -5.81 6.14
N ARG A 698 -2.70 -4.89 6.19
CA ARG A 698 -4.13 -5.22 6.20
C ARG A 698 -4.66 -5.63 4.81
N TYR A 699 -4.01 -5.18 3.74
CA TYR A 699 -4.48 -5.36 2.35
C TYR A 699 -3.36 -5.67 1.33
N PRO A 700 -2.42 -6.59 1.62
CA PRO A 700 -1.31 -6.92 0.72
C PRO A 700 -1.83 -7.52 -0.59
N ALA A 701 -0.97 -7.65 -1.61
CA ALA A 701 -1.28 -8.20 -2.94
C ALA A 701 -2.42 -7.55 -3.77
N THR A 702 -3.26 -6.68 -3.19
CA THR A 702 -4.52 -6.24 -3.80
C THR A 702 -4.44 -4.90 -4.54
N MET A 703 -5.35 -4.72 -5.50
CA MET A 703 -5.56 -3.42 -6.16
C MET A 703 -6.04 -2.34 -5.18
N HIS A 704 -6.88 -2.71 -4.19
CA HIS A 704 -7.41 -1.75 -3.22
C HIS A 704 -6.38 -1.36 -2.15
N GLY A 705 -5.53 -2.29 -1.70
CA GLY A 705 -4.43 -1.99 -0.79
C GLY A 705 -3.38 -1.09 -1.44
N ALA A 706 -3.05 -1.32 -2.72
CA ALA A 706 -2.25 -0.38 -3.49
C ALA A 706 -2.89 1.03 -3.52
N PHE A 707 -4.19 1.14 -3.84
CA PHE A 707 -4.90 2.42 -3.83
C PHE A 707 -4.87 3.12 -2.45
N LEU A 708 -5.20 2.40 -1.38
CA LEU A 708 -5.24 2.92 0.00
C LEU A 708 -3.85 3.37 0.48
N SER A 709 -2.79 2.60 0.21
CA SER A 709 -1.42 3.01 0.55
C SER A 709 -1.00 4.33 -0.10
N GLY A 710 -1.55 4.65 -1.28
CA GLY A 710 -1.34 5.94 -1.93
C GLY A 710 -2.02 7.11 -1.20
N LEU A 711 -3.23 6.89 -0.68
CA LEU A 711 -3.93 7.90 0.14
C LEU A 711 -3.23 8.10 1.49
N ARG A 712 -2.80 7.01 2.14
CA ARG A 712 -2.00 7.04 3.37
C ARG A 712 -0.72 7.85 3.20
N GLU A 713 0.07 7.58 2.16
CA GLU A 713 1.29 8.36 1.95
C GLU A 713 1.03 9.81 1.56
N ALA A 714 -0.07 10.13 0.86
CA ALA A 714 -0.45 11.53 0.64
C ALA A 714 -0.74 12.27 1.96
N ALA A 715 -1.37 11.61 2.94
CA ALA A 715 -1.58 12.14 4.28
C ALA A 715 -0.26 12.31 5.03
N ASN A 716 0.59 11.28 5.05
CA ASN A 716 1.92 11.31 5.69
C ASN A 716 2.81 12.43 5.12
N MET A 717 2.88 12.55 3.79
CA MET A 717 3.65 13.59 3.11
C MET A 717 3.10 14.99 3.42
N ALA A 718 1.78 15.15 3.49
CA ALA A 718 1.16 16.40 3.92
C ALA A 718 1.49 16.75 5.38
N HIS A 719 1.44 15.77 6.29
CA HIS A 719 1.84 15.94 7.69
C HIS A 719 3.32 16.35 7.80
N HIS A 720 4.25 15.61 7.19
CA HIS A 720 5.68 15.93 7.24
C HIS A 720 6.02 17.30 6.61
N ALA A 721 5.35 17.67 5.52
CA ALA A 721 5.50 18.99 4.91
C ALA A 721 4.99 20.12 5.83
N ASN A 722 3.82 19.93 6.47
CA ASN A 722 3.29 20.88 7.46
C ASN A 722 4.20 20.97 8.69
N ALA A 723 4.69 19.85 9.22
CA ALA A 723 5.60 19.80 10.37
C ALA A 723 6.92 20.51 10.06
N ARG A 724 7.52 20.30 8.89
CA ARG A 724 8.70 21.06 8.44
C ARG A 724 8.39 22.54 8.25
N ALA A 725 7.25 22.90 7.65
CA ALA A 725 6.85 24.29 7.51
C ALA A 725 6.64 24.98 8.88
N LEU A 726 6.17 24.25 9.91
CA LEU A 726 6.08 24.73 11.29
C LEU A 726 7.45 24.88 11.95
N ARG A 727 8.36 23.89 11.82
CA ARG A 727 9.76 24.01 12.27
C ARG A 727 10.44 25.25 11.66
N ILE A 728 10.33 25.41 10.34
CA ILE A 728 10.86 26.57 9.60
C ILE A 728 10.17 27.88 10.03
N LYS A 729 8.85 27.87 10.32
CA LYS A 729 8.16 29.06 10.87
C LYS A 729 8.62 29.42 12.27
N VAL A 730 8.97 28.46 13.12
CA VAL A 730 9.54 28.71 14.45
C VAL A 730 10.97 29.28 14.32
N GLU A 731 11.80 28.72 13.44
CA GLU A 731 13.14 29.23 13.15
C GLU A 731 13.12 30.61 12.48
N ARG A 732 12.11 30.88 11.64
CA ARG A 732 11.86 32.21 11.02
C ARG A 732 11.01 33.15 11.87
N SER A 733 10.60 32.75 13.07
CA SER A 733 9.95 33.60 14.09
C SER A 733 10.85 33.69 15.33
N PRO A 734 12.09 34.18 15.19
CA PRO A 734 13.11 33.84 16.15
C PRO A 734 13.14 34.87 17.27
N SER A 735 12.64 34.48 18.44
CA SER A 735 13.47 34.69 19.62
C SER A 735 14.79 33.95 19.33
N LYS A 736 15.83 34.69 18.91
CA LYS A 736 17.06 34.21 18.23
C LYS A 736 17.97 33.26 19.05
N ASN A 737 17.44 32.69 20.12
CA ASN A 737 18.19 32.17 21.24
C ASN A 737 17.92 30.69 21.58
N SER A 738 16.88 30.00 21.10
CA SER A 738 16.50 28.68 21.64
C SER A 738 17.60 27.60 21.57
N GLN A 739 18.11 27.27 20.36
CA GLN A 739 19.27 26.37 20.18
C GLN A 739 20.53 26.91 20.90
N SER A 740 20.78 28.22 20.79
CA SER A 740 21.92 28.88 21.43
C SER A 740 21.89 28.61 22.95
N CYS A 741 20.78 28.95 23.60
CA CYS A 741 20.45 28.74 25.01
C CYS A 741 20.43 27.27 25.45
N ALA A 742 20.35 26.29 24.54
CA ALA A 742 20.50 24.88 24.91
C ALA A 742 21.97 24.55 25.26
N ALA A 743 22.91 24.90 24.38
CA ALA A 743 24.35 24.78 24.67
C ALA A 743 24.77 25.71 25.82
N LEU A 744 24.24 26.94 25.82
CA LEU A 744 24.45 27.95 26.85
C LEU A 744 24.04 27.48 28.24
N LEU A 745 22.87 26.84 28.38
CA LEU A 745 22.40 26.35 29.67
C LEU A 745 23.29 25.21 30.19
N ALA A 746 23.75 24.32 29.30
CA ALA A 746 24.70 23.27 29.65
C ALA A 746 26.05 23.86 30.14
N ASP A 747 26.56 24.92 29.48
CA ASP A 747 27.77 25.62 29.91
C ASP A 747 27.59 26.37 31.24
N LEU A 748 26.45 27.04 31.44
CA LEU A 748 26.12 27.70 32.71
C LEU A 748 26.05 26.69 33.87
N PHE A 749 25.51 25.49 33.63
CA PHE A 749 25.44 24.39 34.60
C PHE A 749 26.75 23.61 34.81
N ARG A 750 27.88 24.04 34.21
CA ARG A 750 29.23 23.61 34.64
C ARG A 750 29.67 24.32 35.93
N GLU A 751 29.16 25.53 36.17
CA GLU A 751 29.46 26.35 37.35
C GLU A 751 28.15 26.92 37.93
N PRO A 752 27.26 26.10 38.52
CA PRO A 752 26.05 26.58 39.18
C PRO A 752 26.35 27.48 40.40
N ASP A 753 25.37 28.26 40.84
CA ASP A 753 25.48 29.18 41.98
C ASP A 753 25.16 28.50 43.33
N LEU A 754 24.39 27.40 43.32
CA LEU A 754 24.14 26.50 44.46
C LEU A 754 24.06 25.05 43.96
N GLU A 755 24.56 24.09 44.75
CA GLU A 755 24.28 22.65 44.54
C GLU A 755 23.97 21.96 45.86
N PHE A 756 23.02 21.02 45.84
CA PHE A 756 22.65 20.19 46.98
C PHE A 756 22.00 18.89 46.50
N GLY A 757 22.68 17.76 46.74
CA GLY A 757 22.25 16.45 46.20
C GLY A 757 22.22 16.45 44.67
N SER A 758 21.11 16.00 44.09
CA SER A 758 20.82 15.98 42.65
C SER A 758 20.39 17.34 42.06
N PHE A 759 20.31 18.40 42.89
CA PHE A 759 19.82 19.72 42.52
C PHE A 759 21.00 20.68 42.28
N SER A 760 21.02 21.33 41.11
CA SER A 760 21.90 22.47 40.80
C SER A 760 21.04 23.70 40.49
N VAL A 761 21.36 24.87 41.03
CA VAL A 761 20.63 26.12 40.76
C VAL A 761 21.56 27.18 40.19
N ILE A 762 21.06 27.96 39.23
CA ILE A 762 21.72 29.16 38.70
C ILE A 762 20.88 30.39 39.02
N LEU A 763 21.54 31.42 39.54
CA LEU A 763 20.90 32.64 40.04
C LEU A 763 21.23 33.81 39.12
N ALA A 764 20.22 34.65 38.82
CA ALA A 764 20.50 36.01 38.39
C ALA A 764 21.26 36.74 39.52
N ARG A 765 22.33 37.45 39.16
CA ARG A 765 23.23 38.12 40.13
C ARG A 765 22.98 39.63 40.21
N LYS A 766 22.26 40.21 39.25
CA LYS A 766 21.97 41.66 39.20
C LYS A 766 20.91 42.18 40.18
N SER A 767 20.28 41.33 41.00
CA SER A 767 19.59 41.78 42.21
C SER A 767 19.75 40.81 43.36
N SER A 768 19.76 41.34 44.58
CA SER A 768 19.59 40.62 45.84
C SER A 768 18.11 40.38 46.17
N ASP A 769 17.20 40.62 45.23
CA ASP A 769 15.76 40.49 45.38
C ASP A 769 15.38 39.00 45.64
N PRO A 770 14.70 38.68 46.76
CA PRO A 770 14.16 37.34 47.01
C PRO A 770 13.27 36.80 45.87
N LYS A 771 12.61 37.69 45.12
CA LYS A 771 11.71 37.35 44.00
C LYS A 771 12.43 37.16 42.66
N SER A 772 13.74 37.41 42.57
CA SER A 772 14.50 37.26 41.32
C SER A 772 14.44 35.81 40.79
N THR A 773 14.27 35.64 39.48
CA THR A 773 14.10 34.31 38.87
C THR A 773 15.42 33.56 38.81
N ALA A 774 15.38 32.30 39.26
CA ALA A 774 16.43 31.30 39.20
C ALA A 774 16.05 30.16 38.25
N ILE A 775 17.06 29.41 37.78
CA ILE A 775 16.87 28.18 37.00
C ILE A 775 17.38 27.00 37.83
N LEU A 776 16.50 26.06 38.15
CA LEU A 776 16.84 24.79 38.78
C LEU A 776 17.03 23.70 37.72
N ARG A 777 18.03 22.83 37.92
CA ARG A 777 18.20 21.52 37.27
C ARG A 777 18.16 20.44 38.34
N VAL A 778 17.34 19.41 38.13
CA VAL A 778 17.38 18.15 38.88
C VAL A 778 17.99 17.08 37.97
N THR A 779 18.94 16.31 38.51
CA THR A 779 19.75 15.35 37.76
C THR A 779 19.54 13.92 38.27
N PHE A 780 18.68 13.17 37.59
CA PHE A 780 18.47 11.76 37.91
C PHE A 780 19.60 10.91 37.33
N SER A 781 20.25 10.14 38.21
CA SER A 781 21.33 9.21 37.89
C SER A 781 20.92 7.78 38.19
N GLY A 782 21.18 6.84 37.27
CA GLY A 782 20.95 5.42 37.51
C GLY A 782 21.78 4.86 38.68
N PRO A 783 21.31 3.81 39.38
CA PRO A 783 21.95 3.30 40.59
C PRO A 783 23.35 2.73 40.31
N ARG A 784 24.38 3.37 40.86
CA ARG A 784 25.77 2.90 40.78
C ARG A 784 25.96 1.64 41.62
N LYS A 785 26.06 0.47 40.98
CA LYS A 785 26.50 -0.76 41.66
C LYS A 785 27.91 -0.57 42.24
N LYS A 786 28.04 -0.70 43.56
CA LYS A 786 29.35 -0.84 44.22
C LYS A 786 29.97 -2.18 43.83
N SER A 787 31.21 -2.16 43.35
CA SER A 787 32.04 -3.35 43.16
C SER A 787 33.05 -3.46 44.31
N ASN A 788 32.94 -4.51 45.12
CA ASN A 788 34.01 -4.93 46.02
C ASN A 788 34.95 -5.92 45.31
N GLU A 789 36.15 -6.09 45.86
CA GLU A 789 37.28 -6.77 45.21
C GLU A 789 37.22 -8.31 45.30
N GLY A 790 37.96 -8.99 44.41
CA GLY A 790 37.94 -10.46 44.26
C GLY A 790 39.03 -11.05 43.36
N SER A 791 40.30 -10.74 43.65
CA SER A 791 41.52 -11.50 43.30
C SER A 791 41.73 -12.12 41.89
N LYS A 792 42.57 -11.42 41.10
CA LYS A 792 43.74 -11.98 40.36
C LYS A 792 43.49 -12.93 39.15
N PRO A 793 44.53 -13.15 38.28
CA PRO A 793 44.32 -13.01 36.84
C PRO A 793 44.51 -14.29 36.01
N ASP A 794 44.09 -14.23 34.75
CA ASP A 794 44.93 -14.75 33.66
C ASP A 794 44.74 -13.94 32.35
N GLN A 795 45.68 -14.08 31.40
CA GLN A 795 45.70 -13.27 30.16
C GLN A 795 45.14 -14.01 28.94
N GLN A 796 44.03 -13.53 28.38
CA GLN A 796 43.81 -13.58 26.92
C GLN A 796 42.86 -12.46 26.45
N HIS A 797 43.02 -12.05 25.19
CA HIS A 797 42.43 -10.80 24.69
C HIS A 797 40.91 -10.92 24.50
N SER A 798 40.16 -9.92 24.98
CA SER A 798 38.72 -9.81 24.79
C SER A 798 38.29 -8.34 24.79
N ASN A 799 37.22 -8.02 24.06
CA ASN A 799 36.67 -6.67 23.89
C ASN A 799 36.15 -6.02 25.19
N LYS A 800 36.27 -6.69 26.34
CA LYS A 800 35.78 -6.28 27.65
C LYS A 800 36.34 -4.93 28.13
N LEU A 801 37.59 -4.58 27.80
CA LEU A 801 38.17 -3.28 28.16
C LEU A 801 37.60 -2.14 27.29
N LEU A 802 37.49 -2.37 25.98
CA LEU A 802 36.84 -1.44 25.05
C LEU A 802 35.35 -1.27 25.40
N PHE A 803 34.67 -2.35 25.78
CA PHE A 803 33.28 -2.32 26.24
C PHE A 803 33.13 -1.57 27.57
N GLN A 804 34.06 -1.72 28.53
CA GLN A 804 34.06 -0.90 29.75
C GLN A 804 34.35 0.58 29.47
N GLN A 805 35.26 0.90 28.56
CA GLN A 805 35.51 2.29 28.15
C GLN A 805 34.29 2.89 27.45
N LEU A 806 33.72 2.21 26.44
CA LEU A 806 32.48 2.61 25.77
C LEU A 806 31.32 2.74 26.76
N GLN A 807 31.13 1.79 27.67
CA GLN A 807 30.03 1.81 28.65
C GLN A 807 30.25 2.89 29.73
N SER A 808 31.49 3.24 30.08
CA SER A 808 31.76 4.42 30.93
C SER A 808 31.43 5.73 30.19
N HIS A 809 31.72 5.81 28.88
CA HIS A 809 31.43 6.96 28.02
C HIS A 809 29.93 7.10 27.72
N TYR A 810 29.22 5.98 27.62
CA TYR A 810 27.77 5.90 27.39
C TYR A 810 26.97 6.17 28.67
N ASN A 811 27.44 5.69 29.83
CA ASN A 811 26.84 6.01 31.14
C ASN A 811 27.02 7.50 31.51
N GLN A 812 28.03 8.19 30.98
CA GLN A 812 28.12 9.66 31.06
C GLN A 812 27.06 10.40 30.22
N GLN A 813 26.39 9.72 29.28
CA GLN A 813 25.28 10.29 28.49
C GLN A 813 23.88 9.93 29.05
N GLN A 814 23.77 9.13 30.10
CA GLN A 814 22.50 8.72 30.71
C GLN A 814 22.20 9.42 32.06
N GLN A 815 22.41 10.74 32.12
CA GLN A 815 21.85 11.57 33.19
C GLN A 815 20.60 12.29 32.68
N LEU A 816 19.44 11.99 33.27
CA LEU A 816 18.20 12.67 32.93
C LEU A 816 18.14 14.02 33.68
N HIS A 817 18.43 15.10 32.95
CA HIS A 817 18.29 16.46 33.45
C HIS A 817 16.89 17.02 33.14
N VAL A 818 16.13 17.32 34.19
CA VAL A 818 14.89 18.11 34.11
C VAL A 818 15.07 19.43 34.84
N TYR A 819 14.23 20.41 34.53
CA TYR A 819 14.43 21.80 34.91
C TYR A 819 13.12 22.45 35.35
N THR A 820 13.21 23.54 36.10
CA THR A 820 12.07 24.46 36.32
C THR A 820 12.56 25.87 36.64
N LEU A 821 11.65 26.84 36.64
CA LEU A 821 11.89 28.22 37.08
C LEU A 821 11.31 28.40 38.48
N LEU A 822 12.05 29.09 39.36
CA LEU A 822 11.65 29.39 40.73
C LEU A 822 12.23 30.73 41.18
N SER A 823 11.79 31.26 42.32
CA SER A 823 12.39 32.46 42.91
C SER A 823 13.72 32.13 43.62
N ARG A 824 14.60 33.12 43.75
CA ARG A 824 15.81 33.04 44.56
C ARG A 824 15.52 32.61 46.00
N GLN A 825 14.42 33.08 46.57
CA GLN A 825 13.96 32.66 47.89
C GLN A 825 13.62 31.16 47.92
N HIS A 826 12.79 30.67 47.00
CA HIS A 826 12.41 29.26 46.95
C HIS A 826 13.62 28.35 46.71
N ALA A 827 14.63 28.80 45.96
CA ALA A 827 15.88 28.06 45.76
C ALA A 827 16.72 27.94 47.05
N LEU A 828 16.71 28.96 47.91
CA LEU A 828 17.38 28.92 49.22
C LEU A 828 16.59 28.04 50.20
N GLU A 829 15.27 28.22 50.30
CA GLU A 829 14.40 27.35 51.12
C GLU A 829 14.57 25.87 50.77
N LEU A 830 14.58 25.54 49.47
CA LEU A 830 14.75 24.17 48.98
C LEU A 830 16.13 23.56 49.34
N SER A 831 17.16 24.39 49.49
CA SER A 831 18.49 23.95 49.92
C SER A 831 18.53 23.58 51.41
N GLU A 832 17.74 24.26 52.24
CA GLU A 832 17.65 24.03 53.68
C GLU A 832 16.75 22.83 54.06
N VAL A 833 15.91 22.35 53.13
CA VAL A 833 15.09 21.14 53.30
C VAL A 833 15.99 19.94 53.64
N ARG A 834 15.69 19.33 54.79
CA ARG A 834 16.33 18.11 55.30
C ARG A 834 15.51 16.87 54.90
N GLY A 835 16.12 15.69 54.99
CA GLY A 835 15.50 14.42 54.58
C GLY A 835 15.90 13.94 53.17
N GLY A 836 16.88 14.58 52.53
CA GLY A 836 17.42 14.14 51.25
C GLY A 836 16.58 14.57 50.04
N ASP A 837 16.87 13.99 48.89
CA ASP A 837 16.39 14.50 47.60
C ASP A 837 14.93 14.16 47.31
N GLU A 838 14.40 13.06 47.87
CA GLU A 838 12.99 12.72 47.80
C GLU A 838 12.13 13.78 48.52
N MET A 839 12.54 14.19 49.72
CA MET A 839 11.87 15.26 50.48
C MET A 839 11.97 16.63 49.78
N ARG A 840 13.06 16.89 49.03
CA ARG A 840 13.19 18.09 48.19
C ARG A 840 12.30 18.04 46.96
N LEU A 841 12.20 16.89 46.30
CA LEU A 841 11.26 16.68 45.19
C LEU A 841 9.81 16.91 45.66
N HIS A 842 9.42 16.34 46.80
CA HIS A 842 8.11 16.55 47.41
C HIS A 842 7.86 18.00 47.86
N TYR A 843 8.88 18.70 48.38
CA TYR A 843 8.76 20.15 48.69
C TYR A 843 8.55 20.96 47.41
N LEU A 844 9.25 20.62 46.34
CA LEU A 844 9.17 21.30 45.05
C LEU A 844 7.83 21.08 44.34
N SER A 845 7.31 19.85 44.32
CA SER A 845 6.03 19.53 43.67
C SER A 845 4.83 19.94 44.52
N GLU A 846 4.73 19.47 45.76
CA GLU A 846 3.50 19.60 46.56
C GLU A 846 3.39 20.93 47.31
N LYS A 847 4.51 21.44 47.84
CA LYS A 847 4.49 22.69 48.64
C LYS A 847 4.71 23.94 47.78
N LEU A 848 5.56 23.86 46.75
CA LEU A 848 5.81 24.98 45.83
C LEU A 848 4.98 24.92 44.54
N GLY A 849 4.29 23.80 44.24
CA GLY A 849 3.47 23.64 43.03
C GLY A 849 4.26 23.55 41.72
N MET A 850 5.58 23.35 41.78
CA MET A 850 6.48 23.53 40.64
C MET A 850 6.64 22.25 39.83
N LYS A 851 6.19 22.28 38.57
CA LYS A 851 6.37 21.17 37.63
C LYS A 851 7.79 21.16 37.07
N LEU A 852 8.41 19.98 37.06
CA LEU A 852 9.69 19.71 36.39
C LEU A 852 9.45 19.37 34.91
N VAL A 853 10.24 19.97 34.02
CA VAL A 853 10.12 19.80 32.56
C VAL A 853 11.47 19.51 31.91
N GLY A 854 11.48 18.78 30.79
CA GLY A 854 12.67 18.73 29.93
C GLY A 854 13.00 20.11 29.34
N ARG A 855 14.25 20.34 28.92
CA ARG A 855 14.76 21.66 28.44
C ARG A 855 13.82 22.40 27.46
N ARG A 856 13.13 21.67 26.56
CA ARG A 856 12.19 22.26 25.58
C ARG A 856 10.89 22.79 26.20
N GLY A 857 10.49 22.30 27.38
CA GLY A 857 9.29 22.74 28.11
C GLY A 857 9.48 24.00 28.96
N LEU A 858 10.72 24.50 29.12
CA LEU A 858 11.01 25.72 29.89
C LEU A 858 10.49 27.02 29.24
N GLY A 859 10.17 27.00 27.95
CA GLY A 859 9.62 28.14 27.21
C GLY A 859 10.56 29.34 27.04
N SER A 860 10.02 30.42 26.45
CA SER A 860 10.76 31.65 26.13
C SER A 860 11.13 32.49 27.36
N ALA A 861 10.39 32.36 28.47
CA ALA A 861 10.71 33.03 29.73
C ALA A 861 12.08 32.59 30.26
N ALA A 862 12.39 31.29 30.22
CA ALA A 862 13.70 30.78 30.62
C ALA A 862 14.81 31.24 29.66
N ASP A 863 14.56 31.27 28.35
CA ASP A 863 15.55 31.73 27.36
C ASP A 863 16.00 33.18 27.60
N SER A 864 15.09 34.03 28.11
CA SER A 864 15.41 35.40 28.56
C SER A 864 16.33 35.40 29.81
N VAL A 865 16.00 34.59 30.82
CA VAL A 865 16.81 34.45 32.05
C VAL A 865 18.21 33.89 31.73
N ILE A 866 18.31 32.90 30.84
CA ILE A 866 19.59 32.33 30.35
C ILE A 866 20.45 33.41 29.69
N ALA A 867 19.84 34.27 28.87
CA ALA A 867 20.56 35.36 28.21
C ALA A 867 21.08 36.42 29.20
N SER A 868 20.27 36.82 30.20
CA SER A 868 20.70 37.75 31.24
C SER A 868 21.87 37.20 32.06
N ILE A 869 21.75 35.96 32.53
CA ILE A 869 22.79 35.31 33.34
C ILE A 869 24.11 35.17 32.56
N LYS A 870 24.07 34.90 31.24
CA LYS A 870 25.29 34.93 30.41
C LYS A 870 25.89 36.33 30.35
N ALA A 871 25.08 37.35 30.08
CA ALA A 871 25.56 38.72 29.97
C ALA A 871 26.22 39.18 31.29
N GLU A 872 25.62 38.85 32.43
CA GLU A 872 26.16 39.12 33.76
C GLU A 872 27.48 38.38 34.03
N ARG A 873 27.57 37.08 33.72
CA ARG A 873 28.78 36.27 33.92
C ARG A 873 29.91 36.64 32.96
N GLY A 874 29.60 37.06 31.72
CA GLY A 874 30.57 37.38 30.67
C GLY A 874 31.41 38.64 30.95
N ILE A 875 30.87 39.62 31.67
CA ILE A 875 31.54 40.91 31.94
C ILE A 875 32.85 40.75 32.73
N ARG A 876 33.00 39.68 33.53
CA ARG A 876 34.16 39.50 34.43
C ARG A 876 35.49 39.11 33.77
N ARG A 877 35.55 38.85 32.46
CA ARG A 877 36.84 38.57 31.78
C ARG A 877 37.65 39.81 31.36
N SER A 878 37.20 41.02 31.68
CA SER A 878 37.92 42.26 31.36
C SER A 878 37.87 43.33 32.46
N THR A 879 38.14 42.97 33.71
CA THR A 879 38.68 43.90 34.74
C THR A 879 39.14 43.14 36.00
N SER A 880 40.45 43.02 36.18
CA SER A 880 41.07 42.81 37.51
C SER A 880 42.52 43.29 37.44
N THR A 881 42.75 44.53 37.87
CA THR A 881 44.07 45.15 37.89
C THR A 881 44.74 44.86 39.23
N PHE A 882 45.86 44.12 39.23
CA PHE A 882 46.73 44.05 40.39
C PHE A 882 47.91 45.01 40.23
N LEU A 883 48.12 45.86 41.23
CA LEU A 883 49.26 46.76 41.36
C LEU A 883 50.20 46.28 42.47
N ALA A 884 51.43 46.82 42.42
CA ALA A 884 52.41 46.92 43.51
C ALA A 884 53.32 45.71 43.88
N LEU A 885 54.54 45.80 43.34
CA LEU A 885 55.85 45.73 44.02
C LEU A 885 56.45 44.41 44.58
N LYS A 886 57.46 43.93 43.83
CA LYS A 886 58.89 43.73 44.22
C LYS A 886 59.24 42.87 45.47
N SER A 887 59.87 41.71 45.22
CA SER A 887 61.31 41.42 45.48
C SER A 887 61.64 39.99 44.99
N GLY A 888 62.79 39.64 44.40
CA GLY A 888 63.94 40.45 43.98
C GLY A 888 65.03 39.61 43.25
N THR A 889 66.01 40.31 42.67
CA THR A 889 67.40 39.88 42.37
C THR A 889 67.69 38.56 41.61
N ILE A 890 67.84 38.69 40.29
CA ILE A 890 68.99 38.24 39.46
C ILE A 890 69.68 36.90 39.81
N LYS A 891 69.66 35.97 38.84
CA LYS A 891 70.89 35.28 38.37
C LYS A 891 70.83 34.96 36.87
N GLN A 892 71.95 35.17 36.18
CA GLN A 892 72.15 34.85 34.76
C GLN A 892 72.77 33.45 34.61
N THR A 893 72.52 32.80 33.46
CA THR A 893 73.37 31.89 32.65
C THR A 893 72.49 30.82 31.97
N ALA A 894 72.71 30.38 30.74
CA ALA A 894 73.47 30.93 29.60
C ALA A 894 72.99 30.21 28.32
N ALA A 895 73.32 30.72 27.12
CA ALA A 895 72.90 30.12 25.85
C ALA A 895 74.07 29.48 25.08
N ALA A 896 73.87 28.24 24.62
CA ALA A 896 74.58 27.58 23.51
C ALA A 896 73.65 26.46 22.98
N ILE A 897 73.35 26.26 21.69
CA ILE A 897 73.94 26.64 20.39
C ILE A 897 75.16 25.81 19.96
N SER A 898 74.89 24.81 19.12
CA SER A 898 75.71 24.39 17.96
C SER A 898 74.70 23.94 16.87
N LYS A 899 74.59 24.58 15.70
CA LYS A 899 75.48 24.55 14.51
C LYS A 899 75.40 23.22 13.75
N GLN A 900 75.42 23.15 12.41
CA GLN A 900 75.43 24.13 11.29
C GLN A 900 74.86 23.38 10.03
N THR A 901 74.70 23.89 8.80
CA THR A 901 75.45 24.91 8.03
C THR A 901 74.53 25.57 6.97
N ILE A 902 74.89 26.76 6.47
CA ILE A 902 74.25 27.44 5.32
C ILE A 902 75.27 27.60 4.18
N VAL A 903 74.81 27.47 2.93
CA VAL A 903 75.50 28.03 1.75
C VAL A 903 74.52 28.91 0.96
N ARG A 904 75.01 30.00 0.35
CA ARG A 904 74.26 31.02 -0.39
C ARG A 904 74.97 31.34 -1.72
N ARG A 905 74.20 31.75 -2.75
CA ARG A 905 74.53 32.61 -3.95
C ARG A 905 73.72 32.11 -5.17
N ALA A 906 73.44 32.87 -6.24
CA ALA A 906 73.47 34.34 -6.48
C ALA A 906 72.56 34.67 -7.70
N LYS A 907 72.82 35.78 -8.42
CA LYS A 907 71.98 36.39 -9.46
C LYS A 907 72.85 36.77 -10.69
N ALA A 908 72.25 36.83 -11.89
CA ALA A 908 72.62 37.65 -13.08
C ALA A 908 73.47 37.06 -14.27
N VAL A 909 73.01 37.41 -15.50
CA VAL A 909 73.76 37.93 -16.70
C VAL A 909 74.24 37.01 -17.89
N SER A 910 73.52 37.16 -19.03
CA SER A 910 73.89 37.40 -20.46
C SER A 910 74.49 36.37 -21.48
N ASN A 911 73.84 36.36 -22.66
CA ASN A 911 74.32 36.44 -24.08
C ASN A 911 75.09 35.30 -24.81
N GLY A 912 74.72 35.07 -26.10
CA GLY A 912 75.71 34.72 -27.15
C GLY A 912 75.28 34.00 -28.45
N SER A 913 74.60 34.67 -29.42
CA SER A 913 74.39 34.26 -30.84
C SER A 913 73.59 32.95 -31.11
N ASN A 914 72.87 32.74 -32.22
CA ASN A 914 72.60 33.47 -33.48
C ASN A 914 71.21 32.98 -34.04
N SER A 915 70.55 33.48 -35.10
CA SER A 915 70.82 34.54 -36.08
C SER A 915 69.52 35.29 -36.51
N THR A 916 69.30 35.59 -37.81
CA THR A 916 68.27 36.53 -38.34
C THR A 916 67.96 36.25 -39.84
N PRO A 917 67.16 37.05 -40.59
CA PRO A 917 66.10 38.06 -40.28
C PRO A 917 64.74 37.67 -40.94
N ARG A 918 63.64 38.43 -41.16
CA ARG A 918 63.09 39.82 -41.03
C ARG A 918 61.58 39.65 -40.64
N LEU A 919 60.73 40.60 -40.20
CA LEU A 919 60.76 42.03 -39.79
C LEU A 919 59.82 42.15 -38.54
N GLY A 920 59.00 43.15 -38.16
CA GLY A 920 58.61 44.51 -38.60
C GLY A 920 57.07 44.73 -38.51
N SER A 921 56.49 45.84 -38.01
CA SER A 921 57.01 47.01 -37.26
C SER A 921 55.86 47.92 -36.73
N SER A 922 56.13 48.77 -35.72
CA SER A 922 55.36 49.95 -35.22
C SER A 922 53.93 49.76 -34.62
N ALA A 923 53.48 50.50 -33.59
CA ALA A 923 54.14 51.40 -32.61
C ALA A 923 53.24 51.64 -31.34
N SER A 924 53.76 52.34 -30.33
CA SER A 924 53.17 52.70 -29.02
C SER A 924 53.27 54.25 -28.80
N PRO A 925 52.95 54.92 -27.65
CA PRO A 925 52.62 54.43 -26.29
C PRO A 925 51.57 55.23 -25.42
N SER A 926 51.44 54.81 -24.15
CA SER A 926 51.26 55.61 -22.89
C SER A 926 49.92 56.27 -22.42
N ALA A 927 49.40 55.73 -21.30
CA ALA A 927 49.21 56.38 -19.97
C ALA A 927 47.87 57.04 -19.46
N LEU A 928 47.44 56.55 -18.28
CA LEU A 928 46.80 57.21 -17.10
C LEU A 928 45.30 57.65 -17.05
N HIS A 929 44.79 57.68 -15.81
CA HIS A 929 43.43 58.08 -15.31
C HIS A 929 43.31 59.63 -15.10
N PRO A 930 42.16 60.27 -14.69
CA PRO A 930 40.85 59.78 -14.20
C PRO A 930 39.59 60.49 -14.82
N ALA A 931 38.43 60.48 -14.13
CA ALA A 931 37.13 61.14 -14.45
C ALA A 931 36.97 62.53 -13.76
N PRO A 932 35.83 63.30 -13.76
CA PRO A 932 34.46 63.06 -14.28
C PRO A 932 33.65 64.28 -14.90
N ALA A 933 32.34 64.06 -15.18
CA ALA A 933 31.18 65.00 -15.03
C ALA A 933 30.52 65.79 -16.22
N ALA A 934 29.19 65.99 -16.05
CA ALA A 934 28.24 67.01 -16.57
C ALA A 934 27.43 66.79 -17.90
N PRO A 935 26.08 67.06 -17.91
CA PRO A 935 25.16 66.90 -19.07
C PRO A 935 24.40 68.18 -19.52
N PRO A 936 23.70 68.11 -20.68
CA PRO A 936 22.27 68.51 -20.80
C PRO A 936 21.45 67.42 -21.55
N SER A 937 20.18 67.51 -22.01
CA SER A 937 19.26 68.61 -22.37
C SER A 937 17.75 68.23 -22.16
N ALA A 938 16.81 69.00 -22.75
CA ALA A 938 15.34 68.83 -22.76
C ALA A 938 14.79 68.48 -24.19
N PRO A 939 13.48 68.31 -24.52
CA PRO A 939 12.25 68.84 -23.87
C PRO A 939 11.07 67.83 -23.67
N ARG A 940 9.87 68.34 -23.37
CA ARG A 940 8.67 67.64 -22.82
C ARG A 940 7.35 68.28 -23.32
N PRO A 941 6.18 67.64 -23.11
CA PRO A 941 5.09 68.34 -22.38
C PRO A 941 4.33 67.47 -21.33
N THR A 942 3.40 68.10 -20.59
CA THR A 942 2.58 67.58 -19.45
C THR A 942 1.06 67.60 -19.78
N THR A 943 0.08 67.00 -19.06
CA THR A 943 -0.30 66.95 -17.62
C THR A 943 -1.09 65.63 -17.30
N ALA A 944 -1.14 65.00 -16.10
CA ALA A 944 -1.74 65.38 -14.80
C ALA A 944 -3.27 65.68 -14.83
N ALA A 945 -4.15 65.24 -13.90
CA ALA A 945 -4.13 64.25 -12.79
C ALA A 945 -5.58 64.05 -12.20
N LEU A 946 -5.74 63.26 -11.09
CA LEU A 946 -6.89 63.14 -10.13
C LEU A 946 -7.80 61.88 -10.19
N SER A 947 -8.32 61.51 -9.01
CA SER A 947 -9.39 60.52 -8.72
C SER A 947 -10.63 61.25 -8.16
N PRO A 948 -11.87 60.72 -8.29
CA PRO A 948 -12.52 60.07 -7.13
C PRO A 948 -13.51 58.92 -7.49
N ALA A 949 -14.19 58.36 -6.48
CA ALA A 949 -15.37 57.48 -6.62
C ALA A 949 -16.69 58.25 -6.34
N PRO A 950 -17.90 57.78 -6.75
CA PRO A 950 -18.64 56.79 -5.93
C PRO A 950 -19.58 55.81 -6.70
N ARG A 951 -20.43 55.09 -5.94
CA ARG A 951 -21.58 54.20 -6.31
C ARG A 951 -22.83 55.02 -6.78
N PRO A 952 -23.99 54.44 -7.26
CA PRO A 952 -24.56 53.11 -6.94
C PRO A 952 -25.42 52.34 -8.00
N THR A 953 -25.84 51.13 -7.57
CA THR A 953 -26.99 50.25 -7.94
C THR A 953 -28.02 50.60 -9.04
N THR A 954 -28.41 49.59 -9.82
CA THR A 954 -29.83 49.12 -9.97
C THR A 954 -29.90 47.67 -10.52
N ALA A 955 -31.10 47.08 -10.65
CA ALA A 955 -31.30 45.63 -10.62
C ALA A 955 -32.09 45.01 -11.80
N ALA A 956 -31.84 43.70 -11.99
CA ALA A 956 -32.83 42.62 -12.20
C ALA A 956 -33.40 42.26 -13.60
N LEU A 957 -33.71 40.94 -13.67
CA LEU A 957 -34.69 40.21 -14.48
C LEU A 957 -34.34 39.67 -15.88
N SER A 958 -35.03 38.55 -16.19
CA SER A 958 -34.79 37.59 -17.28
C SER A 958 -35.55 37.95 -18.57
N PRO A 959 -35.38 37.16 -19.66
CA PRO A 959 -36.43 36.16 -19.93
C PRO A 959 -35.97 34.84 -20.60
N ALA A 960 -36.91 33.88 -20.58
CA ALA A 960 -37.07 32.74 -21.48
C ALA A 960 -38.57 32.76 -21.95
N PRO A 961 -39.15 31.83 -22.76
CA PRO A 961 -38.63 30.53 -23.22
C PRO A 961 -39.09 30.02 -24.64
N ARG A 962 -38.66 28.79 -25.02
CA ARG A 962 -39.37 27.81 -25.91
C ARG A 962 -39.56 28.20 -27.42
N PRO A 963 -40.17 27.35 -28.29
CA PRO A 963 -39.76 25.96 -28.65
C PRO A 963 -39.90 25.64 -30.17
N THR A 964 -39.54 24.41 -30.62
CA THR A 964 -40.36 23.58 -31.56
C THR A 964 -39.78 22.16 -31.77
N THR A 965 -40.54 21.28 -32.44
CA THR A 965 -40.33 19.82 -32.58
C THR A 965 -40.67 19.31 -33.99
N ALA A 966 -39.98 18.29 -34.50
CA ALA A 966 -40.51 17.29 -35.47
C ALA A 966 -39.54 16.09 -35.65
N THR A 967 -40.02 14.96 -36.18
CA THR A 967 -39.29 13.68 -36.35
C THR A 967 -39.81 12.83 -37.52
N LEU A 968 -39.07 11.74 -37.84
CA LEU A 968 -39.43 10.51 -38.58
C LEU A 968 -39.17 10.36 -40.10
N SER A 969 -38.90 9.10 -40.49
CA SER A 969 -38.74 8.49 -41.84
C SER A 969 -40.05 7.74 -42.24
N PRO A 970 -40.17 6.63 -43.05
CA PRO A 970 -39.18 5.72 -43.71
C PRO A 970 -39.50 5.10 -45.12
N ALA A 971 -38.50 4.42 -45.73
CA ALA A 971 -38.59 3.24 -46.67
C ALA A 971 -39.24 3.41 -48.08
N PRO A 972 -39.17 2.44 -49.06
CA PRO A 972 -38.58 1.06 -49.06
C PRO A 972 -37.65 0.69 -50.29
N ARG A 973 -37.44 -0.63 -50.55
CA ARG A 973 -36.58 -1.34 -51.58
C ARG A 973 -37.32 -1.62 -52.93
N PRO A 974 -36.89 -2.49 -53.92
CA PRO A 974 -35.64 -3.28 -54.19
C PRO A 974 -35.13 -3.31 -55.68
N THR A 975 -34.06 -4.08 -56.02
CA THR A 975 -33.88 -5.02 -57.20
C THR A 975 -32.39 -5.40 -57.48
N SER A 976 -32.07 -6.14 -58.56
CA SER A 976 -30.77 -6.75 -58.94
C SER A 976 -30.69 -6.96 -60.50
N ALA A 977 -29.71 -7.58 -61.20
CA ALA A 977 -28.66 -8.56 -60.85
C ALA A 977 -27.45 -8.63 -61.87
N THR A 978 -26.84 -9.83 -61.99
CA THR A 978 -25.67 -10.37 -62.75
C THR A 978 -25.88 -10.68 -64.26
N PRO A 979 -24.86 -11.08 -65.10
CA PRO A 979 -23.37 -10.94 -65.05
C PRO A 979 -22.69 -10.41 -66.39
N PRO A 980 -21.70 -11.03 -67.11
CA PRO A 980 -20.51 -10.31 -67.67
C PRO A 980 -20.39 -10.33 -69.23
N PRO A 981 -19.30 -9.80 -69.89
CA PRO A 981 -18.00 -10.49 -70.06
C PRO A 981 -16.74 -9.55 -70.11
N ALA A 982 -15.56 -10.08 -70.49
CA ALA A 982 -14.26 -9.37 -70.65
C ALA A 982 -13.88 -9.16 -72.15
N PRO A 983 -12.71 -8.55 -72.56
CA PRO A 983 -11.36 -9.11 -72.34
C PRO A 983 -10.16 -8.12 -72.15
N HIS A 984 -8.98 -8.73 -71.93
CA HIS A 984 -7.59 -8.21 -71.91
C HIS A 984 -7.02 -7.95 -73.34
N PRO A 985 -5.73 -7.55 -73.60
CA PRO A 985 -4.46 -7.67 -72.82
C PRO A 985 -3.62 -6.35 -72.77
N ALA A 986 -2.32 -6.27 -72.44
CA ALA A 986 -1.17 -7.18 -72.23
C ALA A 986 -0.09 -6.45 -71.37
N PHE A 987 1.12 -6.92 -71.00
CA PHE A 987 1.88 -8.20 -70.87
C PHE A 987 3.16 -7.83 -70.06
N ALA A 988 4.04 -8.69 -69.51
CA ALA A 988 4.17 -10.14 -69.26
C ALA A 988 5.10 -10.34 -68.02
N THR A 989 5.47 -11.58 -67.63
CA THR A 989 6.17 -11.86 -66.34
C THR A 989 7.42 -12.81 -66.41
N PRO A 990 7.54 -14.00 -65.74
CA PRO A 990 8.75 -14.41 -64.97
C PRO A 990 9.30 -15.80 -65.42
N PRO A 991 10.02 -16.66 -64.62
CA PRO A 991 10.72 -16.52 -63.32
C PRO A 991 12.18 -17.07 -63.35
N THR A 992 12.81 -17.39 -62.20
CA THR A 992 13.44 -18.71 -61.84
C THR A 992 14.21 -18.68 -60.49
N SER A 993 14.85 -19.79 -60.08
CA SER A 993 15.28 -20.10 -58.71
C SER A 993 16.56 -20.95 -58.58
N ALA A 994 17.20 -20.87 -57.40
CA ALA A 994 18.09 -21.86 -56.75
C ALA A 994 19.55 -22.10 -57.23
N SER A 995 20.32 -22.73 -56.32
CA SER A 995 21.68 -23.34 -56.42
C SER A 995 22.94 -22.51 -56.08
N HIS A 996 23.99 -23.25 -55.67
CA HIS A 996 25.33 -22.87 -55.15
C HIS A 996 26.34 -22.55 -56.30
N PRO A 997 27.66 -22.25 -56.08
CA PRO A 997 28.50 -22.24 -54.85
C PRO A 997 29.45 -21.00 -54.72
N SER A 998 30.41 -21.07 -53.77
CA SER A 998 31.87 -20.85 -54.00
C SER A 998 32.63 -20.00 -52.95
N ALA A 999 33.88 -20.42 -52.69
CA ALA A 999 35.07 -19.68 -52.22
C ALA A 999 35.09 -18.95 -50.85
N ALA A 1000 36.31 -18.84 -50.32
CA ALA A 1000 36.68 -18.10 -49.10
C ALA A 1000 37.93 -17.20 -49.40
N PRO A 1001 38.77 -16.73 -48.44
CA PRO A 1001 39.06 -15.30 -48.24
C PRO A 1001 40.58 -14.99 -48.39
N PRO A 1002 41.25 -14.07 -47.65
CA PRO A 1002 40.91 -12.77 -47.04
C PRO A 1002 41.77 -11.62 -47.67
N PRO A 1003 42.05 -10.48 -47.00
CA PRO A 1003 43.19 -10.40 -46.05
C PRO A 1003 42.93 -9.56 -44.78
N ALA A 1004 43.92 -9.45 -43.88
CA ALA A 1004 43.79 -8.85 -42.54
C ALA A 1004 45.09 -8.19 -42.03
N PHE A 1005 45.00 -7.38 -40.95
CA PHE A 1005 46.05 -7.03 -39.97
C PHE A 1005 45.37 -6.38 -38.75
N ALA A 1006 45.76 -6.54 -37.47
CA ALA A 1006 46.77 -7.36 -36.79
C ALA A 1006 46.17 -7.84 -35.42
N THR A 1007 46.81 -8.41 -34.38
CA THR A 1007 48.21 -8.65 -33.92
C THR A 1007 48.20 -9.96 -33.08
N LEU A 1008 49.18 -10.86 -33.17
CA LEU A 1008 50.43 -11.00 -32.38
C LEU A 1008 50.25 -11.24 -30.86
N PRO A 1009 50.95 -12.23 -30.25
CA PRO A 1009 52.42 -12.37 -30.33
C PRO A 1009 53.04 -13.74 -30.71
N ALA A 1010 54.33 -13.70 -31.09
CA ALA A 1010 55.43 -14.70 -30.93
C ALA A 1010 55.13 -16.23 -31.11
N SER A 1011 55.56 -16.93 -32.18
CA SER A 1011 56.94 -17.36 -32.59
C SER A 1011 57.53 -18.56 -31.79
N ALA A 1012 58.10 -19.64 -32.36
CA ALA A 1012 58.30 -20.00 -33.78
C ALA A 1012 58.80 -21.48 -34.01
N SER A 1013 58.32 -22.11 -35.12
CA SER A 1013 59.08 -23.04 -36.02
C SER A 1013 59.34 -24.52 -35.56
N PRO A 1014 59.86 -25.46 -36.42
CA PRO A 1014 59.03 -26.47 -37.14
C PRO A 1014 59.70 -27.89 -37.25
N PRO A 1015 59.59 -28.70 -38.36
CA PRO A 1015 58.44 -29.42 -38.97
C PRO A 1015 58.64 -30.95 -39.19
N SER A 1016 57.58 -31.74 -39.52
CA SER A 1016 57.64 -32.83 -40.55
C SER A 1016 56.31 -33.60 -40.82
N ALA A 1017 55.88 -33.64 -42.09
CA ALA A 1017 55.17 -34.67 -42.91
C ALA A 1017 53.89 -35.49 -42.44
N PRO A 1018 53.01 -35.95 -43.38
CA PRO A 1018 51.76 -36.76 -43.16
C PRO A 1018 51.83 -38.16 -43.87
N PRO A 1019 50.77 -38.91 -44.30
CA PRO A 1019 49.29 -38.94 -44.10
C PRO A 1019 48.86 -40.33 -43.48
N PRO A 1020 47.81 -41.14 -43.83
CA PRO A 1020 46.56 -41.05 -44.65
C PRO A 1020 45.25 -41.52 -43.89
N ALA A 1021 44.31 -42.23 -44.55
CA ALA A 1021 42.95 -42.57 -44.03
C ALA A 1021 42.26 -43.79 -44.72
N SER A 1022 41.15 -44.32 -44.13
CA SER A 1022 40.13 -45.27 -44.70
C SER A 1022 39.08 -45.62 -43.62
N ALA A 1023 37.81 -46.04 -43.83
CA ALA A 1023 36.86 -46.07 -44.97
C ALA A 1023 35.43 -46.37 -44.42
N ALA A 1024 34.40 -46.49 -45.28
CA ALA A 1024 32.99 -46.80 -44.97
C ALA A 1024 32.37 -47.60 -46.15
N PRO A 1025 31.04 -47.83 -46.29
CA PRO A 1025 29.93 -48.00 -45.34
C PRO A 1025 29.42 -49.48 -45.44
N PRO A 1026 28.16 -49.85 -45.77
CA PRO A 1026 26.82 -49.45 -45.26
C PRO A 1026 25.94 -50.62 -44.76
N SER A 1027 24.94 -50.32 -43.90
CA SER A 1027 23.55 -50.82 -44.01
C SER A 1027 22.60 -49.92 -43.23
#